data_AF-A0A5B8RC16-F1
#
_entry.id   AF-A0A5B8RC16-F1
#
_cell.length_a   1.000
_cell.length_b   1.000
_cell.length_c   1.000
_cell.angle_alpha   90.00
_cell.angle_beta   90.00
_cell.angle_gamma   90.00
#
_symmetry.space_group_name_H-M   'P 1'
#
loop_
_entity.id
_entity.type
_entity.pdbx_description
1 polymer ?
#
loop_
_entity_poly.entity_id
_entity_poly.type
_entity_poly.pdbx_seq_one_letter_code
_entity_poly.pdbx_strand_id
1 'polypeptide(L)'
;MSLEPSPLQLLVVAFLALVGASGLIALLRPYARRIGLIDRPGGRKRHAAPVPLIGGIGVFGGFLVAVAAVPGPLASRGALFTAMALLLLGGVLDDIRDMRSTSKLLLQAAAAAVVVASGDQVLRHVGGFPLVGDLVLATWAIPLTLFALVGLINATNMLDGLDGLVGGVVFVMLGWLLFVAGLQEAGAVSLVIVALMGGVAGFLAFNMRLPWRCRASVFLGDAGSMSLGLAVGWIVIELSQAQDSVLSPVAYGWVLALPVVDTVSLMIRRLCKGQSPFAADREHLHHIFLRAGYTPGQTSACLVLIAAAFGAIGVLGGLAGMPDWLLLVGLVAVVVLHYVFIRHAWYTMRALRRLHAGWEGGHGPFGSVGAVRVIMHPPVNGWRRSIALFGIYLAIFCLPFSRAGMNIGLGLVLAATAMALPAFWRDARRLVLTWLMLALTGYIVARALIGGAPVDGTPSWDHLVRVAGLISLPVGWWLAGARAQWVWMLMSLVAGGAVAFVAQANWGKLNAGVLSDPAAWGSASTSGFLGAVILMLLLGGMIAAVHRLGRGWRPVFTLAVCVVLSVPVITVLVGSRYTTGWVGALAGALVIGLGAIAYGVDRRQWLGLAGGVVMFLVVGLGAWEVVITGSGPWRDDLAEPIQAAALYFGGEVEQARALDPSTGRRLQLWQGAAERIAERPVFGWARMSPRQFDGPLSAFREYNTLYGAVAVGFGLVGMALFAAVVVGVLYQFIVLARDRIWPTSWVLAMLGANAAVLVMLGLAIQIDDTSSRTVIVLLMAAGVAAAFQRQWIQRD
;
A
#
# COMPACT_ATOMS: atom_id res chain seq x y z
N MET A 1 -35.68 -8.89 20.87
CA MET A 1 -35.38 -8.59 19.46
C MET A 1 -35.49 -7.10 19.25
N SER A 2 -34.40 -6.35 19.42
CA SER A 2 -34.32 -5.00 18.88
C SER A 2 -34.28 -5.13 17.37
N LEU A 3 -35.28 -4.60 16.67
CA LEU A 3 -35.26 -4.53 15.21
C LEU A 3 -34.04 -3.69 14.81
N GLU A 4 -33.16 -4.26 13.99
CA GLU A 4 -32.05 -3.52 13.39
C GLU A 4 -32.59 -2.25 12.70
N PRO A 5 -31.93 -1.10 12.89
CA PRO A 5 -32.40 0.13 12.30
C PRO A 5 -32.33 0.04 10.77
N SER A 6 -33.43 0.36 10.10
CA SER A 6 -33.43 0.41 8.64
C SER A 6 -32.39 1.42 8.12
N PRO A 7 -31.82 1.24 6.91
CA PRO A 7 -30.91 2.22 6.31
C PRO A 7 -31.52 3.64 6.24
N LEU A 8 -32.84 3.73 6.04
CA LEU A 8 -33.57 5.00 6.09
C LEU A 8 -33.52 5.64 7.47
N GLN A 9 -33.70 4.86 8.53
CA GLN A 9 -33.63 5.36 9.91
C GLN A 9 -32.23 5.91 10.23
N LEU A 10 -31.17 5.20 9.83
CA LEU A 10 -29.80 5.69 9.96
C LEU A 10 -29.63 7.03 9.23
N LEU A 11 -30.09 7.11 7.97
CA LEU A 11 -30.01 8.35 7.18
C LEU A 11 -30.76 9.52 7.85
N VAL A 12 -31.96 9.28 8.37
CA VAL A 12 -32.77 10.28 9.07
C VAL A 12 -32.05 10.79 10.33
N VAL A 13 -31.50 9.89 11.14
CA VAL A 13 -30.72 10.25 12.34
C VAL A 13 -29.49 11.10 11.97
N ALA A 14 -28.76 10.70 10.93
CA ALA A 14 -27.61 11.46 10.43
C ALA A 14 -28.02 12.87 10.02
N PHE A 15 -29.12 12.96 9.26
CA PHE A 15 -29.63 14.22 8.71
C PHE A 15 -30.12 15.14 9.82
N LEU A 16 -30.89 14.63 10.78
CA LEU A 16 -31.36 15.40 11.94
C LEU A 16 -30.20 15.93 12.77
N ALA A 17 -29.16 15.11 13.02
CA ALA A 17 -27.98 15.58 13.73
C ALA A 17 -27.20 16.65 12.95
N LEU A 18 -27.08 16.48 11.63
CA LEU A 18 -26.43 17.46 10.76
C LEU A 18 -27.16 18.79 10.74
N VAL A 19 -28.47 18.78 10.57
CA VAL A 19 -29.32 19.98 10.56
C VAL A 19 -29.33 20.63 11.94
N GLY A 20 -29.49 19.83 13.00
CA GLY A 20 -29.48 20.30 14.38
C GLY A 20 -28.16 20.97 14.75
N ALA A 21 -27.03 20.33 14.43
CA ALA A 21 -25.71 20.90 14.69
C ALA A 21 -25.46 22.17 13.86
N SER A 22 -25.78 22.14 12.57
CA SER A 22 -25.59 23.30 11.68
C SER A 22 -26.45 24.49 12.10
N GLY A 23 -27.72 24.23 12.43
CA GLY A 23 -28.66 25.24 12.91
C GLY A 23 -28.23 25.84 14.25
N LEU A 24 -27.82 25.00 15.21
CA LEU A 24 -27.35 25.46 16.51
C LEU A 24 -26.06 26.27 16.41
N ILE A 25 -25.11 25.84 15.56
CA ILE A 25 -23.88 26.61 15.29
C ILE A 25 -24.22 27.96 14.66
N ALA A 26 -25.10 27.99 13.65
CA ALA A 26 -25.52 29.23 13.00
C ALA A 26 -26.20 30.19 14.00
N LEU A 27 -27.04 29.66 14.89
CA LEU A 27 -27.74 30.42 15.92
C LEU A 27 -26.78 30.98 16.98
N LEU A 28 -25.82 30.19 17.47
CA LEU A 28 -24.90 30.57 18.55
C LEU A 28 -23.76 31.49 18.07
N ARG A 29 -23.40 31.44 16.78
CA ARG A 29 -22.31 32.22 16.19
C ARG A 29 -22.34 33.73 16.51
N PRO A 30 -23.48 34.46 16.37
CA PRO A 30 -23.53 35.88 16.74
C PRO A 30 -23.38 36.11 18.26
N TYR A 31 -23.85 35.18 19.10
CA TYR A 31 -23.82 35.31 20.56
C TYR A 31 -22.47 34.93 21.18
N ALA A 32 -21.67 34.09 20.51
CA ALA A 32 -20.36 33.64 20.98
C ALA A 32 -19.44 34.80 21.39
N ARG A 33 -19.50 35.94 20.68
CA ARG A 33 -18.73 37.15 21.02
C ARG A 33 -19.18 37.80 22.33
N ARG A 34 -20.49 37.76 22.65
CA ARG A 34 -21.06 38.38 23.85
C ARG A 34 -20.74 37.56 25.11
N ILE A 35 -20.73 36.24 24.99
CA ILE A 35 -20.49 35.29 26.11
C ILE A 35 -19.01 34.97 26.32
N GLY A 36 -18.11 35.51 25.50
CA GLY A 36 -16.67 35.30 25.64
C GLY A 36 -16.13 33.98 25.09
N LEU A 37 -16.98 33.13 24.49
CA LEU A 37 -16.60 31.87 23.82
C LEU A 37 -15.96 32.14 22.44
N ILE A 38 -14.84 32.85 22.45
CA ILE A 38 -14.09 33.21 21.25
C ILE A 38 -12.60 32.96 21.46
N ASP A 39 -11.96 32.32 20.49
CA ASP A 39 -10.50 32.26 20.42
C ASP A 39 -9.99 33.61 19.90
N ARG A 40 -9.36 34.41 20.77
CA ARG A 40 -8.85 35.74 20.42
C ARG A 40 -7.47 35.67 19.75
N PRO A 41 -7.22 36.44 18.68
CA PRO A 41 -5.90 36.48 18.05
C PRO A 41 -4.88 37.21 18.94
N GLY A 42 -3.79 36.53 19.31
CA GLY A 42 -2.67 37.08 20.08
C GLY A 42 -1.89 36.00 20.85
N GLY A 43 -0.56 36.05 20.83
CA GLY A 43 0.32 35.07 21.50
C GLY A 43 0.62 33.80 20.68
N ARG A 44 0.21 32.62 21.18
CA ARG A 44 0.62 31.26 20.72
C ARG A 44 -0.12 30.77 19.44
N LYS A 45 -1.12 31.50 18.90
CA LYS A 45 -1.98 31.08 17.77
C LYS A 45 -1.99 32.10 16.61
N ARG A 46 -2.12 31.62 15.35
CA ARG A 46 -1.96 32.40 14.09
C ARG A 46 -3.29 32.62 13.34
N HIS A 47 -4.32 33.12 14.01
CA HIS A 47 -5.57 33.53 13.34
C HIS A 47 -5.64 35.07 13.29
N ALA A 48 -6.22 35.64 12.23
CA ALA A 48 -6.26 37.10 12.03
C ALA A 48 -7.52 37.76 12.63
N ALA A 49 -8.54 36.97 13.00
CA ALA A 49 -9.80 37.44 13.54
C ALA A 49 -10.28 36.48 14.63
N PRO A 50 -11.03 36.95 15.64
CA PRO A 50 -11.57 36.08 16.69
C PRO A 50 -12.56 35.06 16.12
N VAL A 51 -12.34 33.78 16.43
CA VAL A 51 -13.14 32.66 15.92
C VAL A 51 -13.96 32.06 17.09
N PRO A 52 -15.29 31.90 16.96
CA PRO A 52 -16.14 31.27 17.98
C PRO A 52 -15.75 29.82 18.34
N LEU A 53 -15.72 29.50 19.63
CA LEU A 53 -15.47 28.16 20.20
C LEU A 53 -16.80 27.47 20.55
N ILE A 54 -17.66 27.29 19.55
CA ILE A 54 -19.04 26.78 19.73
C ILE A 54 -19.29 25.46 18.99
N GLY A 55 -18.27 24.91 18.32
CA GLY A 55 -18.39 23.71 17.51
C GLY A 55 -18.84 22.51 18.34
N GLY A 56 -18.23 22.28 19.50
CA GLY A 56 -18.59 21.19 20.41
C GLY A 56 -20.04 21.24 20.89
N ILE A 57 -20.52 22.45 21.25
CA ILE A 57 -21.93 22.67 21.63
C ILE A 57 -22.85 22.34 20.46
N GLY A 58 -22.48 22.75 19.25
CA GLY A 58 -23.17 22.41 18.02
C GLY A 58 -23.29 20.91 17.79
N VAL A 59 -22.16 20.20 17.81
CA VAL A 59 -22.10 18.74 17.61
C VAL A 59 -22.96 18.01 18.66
N PHE A 60 -22.80 18.35 19.94
CA PHE A 60 -23.56 17.72 21.01
C PHE A 60 -25.07 18.04 20.94
N GLY A 61 -25.43 19.28 20.60
CA GLY A 61 -26.83 19.65 20.42
C GLY A 61 -27.49 18.93 19.25
N GLY A 62 -26.81 18.82 18.10
CA GLY A 62 -27.27 18.01 16.98
C GLY A 62 -27.42 16.54 17.34
N PHE A 63 -26.44 15.99 18.07
CA PHE A 63 -26.51 14.64 18.62
C PHE A 63 -27.74 14.44 19.50
N LEU A 64 -28.03 15.35 20.45
CA LEU A 64 -29.22 15.27 21.30
C LEU A 64 -30.52 15.35 20.51
N VAL A 65 -30.61 16.20 19.48
CA VAL A 65 -31.78 16.29 18.60
C VAL A 65 -32.04 14.94 17.91
N ALA A 66 -30.98 14.30 17.41
CA ALA A 66 -31.11 13.00 16.76
C ALA A 66 -31.45 11.86 17.74
N VAL A 67 -30.87 11.88 18.95
CA VAL A 67 -31.20 10.93 20.02
C VAL A 67 -32.67 11.08 20.45
N ALA A 68 -33.16 12.32 20.61
CA ALA A 68 -34.54 12.60 20.99
C ALA A 68 -35.56 12.11 19.95
N ALA A 69 -35.18 12.05 18.67
CA ALA A 69 -36.03 11.53 17.61
C ALA A 69 -36.12 9.98 17.60
N VAL A 70 -35.23 9.28 18.33
CA VAL A 70 -35.19 7.80 18.41
C VAL A 70 -35.00 7.33 19.86
N PRO A 71 -35.95 7.61 20.78
CA PRO A 71 -35.73 7.50 22.22
C PRO A 71 -35.59 6.07 22.77
N GLY A 72 -36.00 5.03 22.03
CA GLY A 72 -36.01 3.64 22.52
C GLY A 72 -34.61 3.01 22.69
N PRO A 73 -33.88 2.71 21.60
CA PRO A 73 -32.58 2.02 21.65
C PRO A 73 -31.46 2.77 22.37
N LEU A 74 -31.67 4.05 22.66
CA LEU A 74 -30.64 4.97 23.16
C LEU A 74 -30.82 5.31 24.65
N ALA A 75 -32.00 5.03 25.23
CA ALA A 75 -32.30 5.30 26.64
C ALA A 75 -31.41 4.52 27.62
N SER A 76 -30.95 3.33 27.25
CA SER A 76 -30.05 2.49 28.07
C SER A 76 -28.62 3.03 28.15
N ARG A 77 -28.27 4.08 27.41
CA ARG A 77 -26.91 4.65 27.34
C ARG A 77 -26.75 5.97 28.08
N GLY A 78 -27.57 6.18 29.11
CA GLY A 78 -27.53 7.40 29.93
C GLY A 78 -26.13 7.73 30.45
N ALA A 79 -25.34 6.73 30.87
CA ALA A 79 -23.97 6.94 31.36
C ALA A 79 -23.05 7.62 30.32
N LEU A 80 -23.15 7.22 29.04
CA LEU A 80 -22.42 7.88 27.95
C LEU A 80 -22.85 9.34 27.83
N PHE A 81 -24.16 9.61 27.79
CA PHE A 81 -24.67 10.96 27.58
C PHE A 81 -24.31 11.88 28.76
N THR A 82 -24.39 11.37 29.99
CA THR A 82 -23.97 12.07 31.20
C THR A 82 -22.48 12.38 31.16
N ALA A 83 -21.63 11.42 30.81
CA ALA A 83 -20.19 11.63 30.75
C ALA A 83 -19.79 12.58 29.61
N MET A 84 -20.45 12.50 28.45
CA MET A 84 -20.27 13.47 27.36
C MET A 84 -20.71 14.88 27.76
N ALA A 85 -21.85 15.02 28.45
CA ALA A 85 -22.33 16.30 28.95
C ALA A 85 -21.38 16.89 30.00
N LEU A 86 -20.84 16.05 30.89
CA LEU A 86 -19.84 16.46 31.88
C LEU A 86 -18.58 17.04 31.22
N LEU A 87 -18.05 16.35 30.20
CA LEU A 87 -16.89 16.84 29.43
C LEU A 87 -17.20 18.07 28.60
N LEU A 88 -18.40 18.14 28.01
CA LEU A 88 -18.82 19.31 27.25
C LEU A 88 -18.89 20.54 28.15
N LEU A 89 -19.58 20.45 29.29
CA LEU A 89 -19.74 21.56 30.22
C LEU A 89 -18.40 22.00 30.82
N GLY A 90 -17.56 21.04 31.22
CA GLY A 90 -16.24 21.36 31.74
C GLY A 90 -15.29 21.89 30.66
N GLY A 91 -15.40 21.43 29.41
CA GLY A 91 -14.65 21.99 28.29
C GLY A 91 -15.11 23.38 27.88
N VAL A 92 -16.42 23.69 27.98
CA VAL A 92 -16.92 25.06 27.82
C VAL A 92 -16.36 25.97 28.91
N LEU A 93 -16.27 25.47 30.14
CA LEU A 93 -15.67 26.20 31.25
C LEU A 93 -14.17 26.43 31.01
N ASP A 94 -13.46 25.43 30.47
CA ASP A 94 -12.06 25.51 30.07
C ASP A 94 -11.84 26.55 28.97
N ASP A 95 -12.66 26.52 27.91
CA ASP A 95 -12.63 27.47 26.79
C ASP A 95 -12.86 28.93 27.27
N ILE A 96 -13.53 29.14 28.41
CA ILE A 96 -13.80 30.47 28.99
C ILE A 96 -12.72 30.89 30.00
N ARG A 97 -12.24 29.97 30.85
CA ARG A 97 -11.44 30.30 32.05
C ARG A 97 -10.01 29.74 32.06
N ASP A 98 -9.62 28.93 31.06
CA ASP A 98 -8.31 28.26 30.97
C ASP A 98 -7.98 27.49 32.26
N MET A 99 -8.54 26.28 32.40
CA MET A 99 -8.41 25.44 33.59
C MET A 99 -6.99 24.90 33.75
N ARG A 100 -6.61 24.64 35.01
CA ARG A 100 -5.36 23.93 35.31
C ARG A 100 -5.41 22.51 34.72
N SER A 101 -4.29 22.06 34.16
CA SER A 101 -4.16 20.73 33.54
C SER A 101 -4.57 19.58 34.47
N THR A 102 -4.32 19.69 35.77
CA THR A 102 -4.73 18.71 36.77
C THR A 102 -6.25 18.65 36.94
N SER A 103 -6.92 19.79 37.00
CA SER A 103 -8.39 19.87 37.07
C SER A 103 -9.05 19.29 35.82
N LYS A 104 -8.47 19.58 34.65
CA LYS A 104 -8.92 19.00 33.37
C LYS A 104 -8.76 17.48 33.37
N LEU A 105 -7.62 16.95 33.83
CA LEU A 105 -7.40 15.51 33.93
C LEU A 105 -8.37 14.82 34.91
N LEU A 106 -8.66 15.45 36.05
CA LEU A 106 -9.63 14.95 37.03
C LEU A 106 -11.04 14.90 36.44
N LEU A 107 -11.45 15.92 35.68
CA LEU A 107 -12.72 15.93 34.97
C LEU A 107 -12.80 14.78 33.94
N GLN A 108 -11.73 14.55 33.19
CA GLN A 108 -11.63 13.44 32.23
C GLN A 108 -11.73 12.09 32.92
N ALA A 109 -11.03 11.91 34.05
CA ALA A 109 -11.09 10.71 34.85
C ALA A 109 -12.49 10.47 35.45
N ALA A 110 -13.15 11.53 35.92
CA ALA A 110 -14.52 11.44 36.43
C ALA A 110 -15.51 11.01 35.34
N ALA A 111 -15.42 11.60 34.14
CA ALA A 111 -16.26 11.20 33.01
C ALA A 111 -16.01 9.75 32.58
N ALA A 112 -14.74 9.32 32.52
CA ALA A 112 -14.39 7.93 32.23
C ALA A 112 -14.92 6.97 33.32
N ALA A 113 -14.85 7.37 34.59
CA ALA A 113 -15.38 6.59 35.71
C ALA A 113 -16.90 6.43 35.65
N VAL A 114 -17.66 7.47 35.26
CA VAL A 114 -19.12 7.36 35.04
C VAL A 114 -19.45 6.30 34.01
N VAL A 115 -18.68 6.25 32.92
CA VAL A 115 -18.85 5.23 31.86
C VAL A 115 -18.50 3.84 32.39
N VAL A 116 -17.35 3.67 33.04
CA VAL A 116 -16.91 2.37 33.56
C VAL A 116 -17.84 1.85 34.67
N ALA A 117 -18.39 2.74 35.49
CA ALA A 117 -19.31 2.39 36.57
C ALA A 117 -20.65 1.83 36.08
N SER A 118 -21.00 2.00 34.79
CA SER A 118 -22.18 1.34 34.21
C SER A 118 -22.01 -0.18 34.06
N GLY A 119 -20.82 -0.73 34.29
CA GLY A 119 -20.54 -2.18 34.37
C GLY A 119 -20.14 -2.85 33.06
N ASP A 120 -20.72 -2.41 31.94
CA ASP A 120 -20.49 -3.04 30.62
C ASP A 120 -19.29 -2.46 29.87
N GLN A 121 -18.81 -1.27 30.26
CA GLN A 121 -17.78 -0.52 29.53
C GLN A 121 -16.39 -0.74 30.10
N VAL A 122 -15.91 -1.98 29.99
CA VAL A 122 -14.60 -2.39 30.51
C VAL A 122 -13.85 -3.18 29.46
N LEU A 123 -12.61 -2.76 29.17
CA LEU A 123 -11.66 -3.55 28.37
C LEU A 123 -11.22 -4.76 29.21
N ARG A 124 -11.79 -5.93 28.94
CA ARG A 124 -11.54 -7.18 29.67
C ARG A 124 -10.43 -8.00 29.06
N HIS A 125 -10.29 -7.94 27.74
CA HIS A 125 -9.22 -8.61 26.99
C HIS A 125 -8.67 -7.68 25.91
N VAL A 126 -7.49 -7.99 25.38
CA VAL A 126 -6.80 -7.16 24.36
C VAL A 126 -6.72 -7.86 23.00
N GLY A 127 -6.65 -9.18 22.98
CA GLY A 127 -6.51 -9.99 21.76
C GLY A 127 -5.84 -11.34 22.04
N GLY A 128 -5.78 -12.18 21.03
CA GLY A 128 -5.22 -13.53 21.07
C GLY A 128 -3.74 -13.59 20.64
N PHE A 129 -2.89 -14.19 21.47
CA PHE A 129 -1.44 -14.29 21.22
C PHE A 129 -0.97 -15.76 21.25
N PRO A 130 -0.07 -16.19 20.34
CA PRO A 130 0.31 -17.60 20.20
C PRO A 130 0.85 -18.29 21.46
N LEU A 131 1.51 -17.54 22.36
CA LEU A 131 2.11 -18.08 23.58
C LEU A 131 1.26 -17.87 24.84
N VAL A 132 0.26 -16.98 24.77
CA VAL A 132 -0.49 -16.52 25.94
C VAL A 132 -1.99 -16.88 25.83
N GLY A 133 -2.47 -17.22 24.63
CA GLY A 133 -3.90 -17.27 24.33
C GLY A 133 -4.49 -15.87 24.34
N ASP A 134 -5.77 -15.76 24.67
CA ASP A 134 -6.41 -14.46 24.86
C ASP A 134 -5.85 -13.73 26.08
N LEU A 135 -5.29 -12.54 25.85
CA LEU A 135 -4.74 -11.70 26.91
C LEU A 135 -5.87 -11.04 27.69
N VAL A 136 -6.29 -11.69 28.78
CA VAL A 136 -7.29 -11.20 29.72
C VAL A 136 -6.64 -10.28 30.76
N LEU A 137 -7.19 -9.09 30.96
CA LEU A 137 -6.65 -8.06 31.85
C LEU A 137 -7.00 -8.28 33.34
N ALA A 138 -8.01 -9.09 33.63
CA ALA A 138 -8.45 -9.41 35.00
C ALA A 138 -8.59 -8.15 35.89
N THR A 139 -7.93 -8.09 37.05
CA THR A 139 -7.98 -6.94 37.97
C THR A 139 -7.46 -5.64 37.37
N TRP A 140 -6.62 -5.70 36.32
CA TRP A 140 -6.10 -4.53 35.61
C TRP A 140 -7.07 -3.95 34.59
N ALA A 141 -8.19 -4.64 34.30
CA ALA A 141 -9.17 -4.21 33.31
C ALA A 141 -9.70 -2.80 33.58
N ILE A 142 -10.12 -2.49 34.82
CA ILE A 142 -10.65 -1.17 35.19
C ILE A 142 -9.58 -0.07 35.09
N PRO A 143 -8.40 -0.18 35.75
CA PRO A 143 -7.35 0.84 35.63
C PRO A 143 -6.93 1.11 34.19
N LEU A 144 -6.76 0.06 33.38
CA LEU A 144 -6.35 0.20 31.98
C LEU A 144 -7.46 0.81 31.11
N THR A 145 -8.73 0.49 31.40
CA THR A 145 -9.86 1.13 30.71
C THR A 145 -9.93 2.62 31.00
N LEU A 146 -9.80 3.01 32.27
CA LEU A 146 -9.77 4.42 32.67
C LEU A 146 -8.59 5.15 32.01
N PHE A 147 -7.40 4.54 32.04
CA PHE A 147 -6.22 5.08 31.37
C PHE A 147 -6.43 5.24 29.86
N ALA A 148 -7.01 4.24 29.19
CA ALA A 148 -7.27 4.27 27.76
C ALA A 148 -8.28 5.36 27.38
N LEU A 149 -9.40 5.47 28.12
CA LEU A 149 -10.41 6.51 27.90
C LEU A 149 -9.84 7.91 28.12
N VAL A 150 -9.21 8.15 29.27
CA VAL A 150 -8.58 9.46 29.57
C VAL A 150 -7.48 9.79 28.56
N GLY A 151 -6.66 8.80 28.22
CA GLY A 151 -5.61 8.94 27.21
C GLY A 151 -6.16 9.33 25.85
N LEU A 152 -7.25 8.70 25.40
CA LEU A 152 -7.88 9.00 24.11
C LEU A 152 -8.58 10.37 24.12
N ILE A 153 -9.24 10.74 25.22
CA ILE A 153 -9.82 12.08 25.40
C ILE A 153 -8.73 13.14 25.24
N ASN A 154 -7.61 12.96 25.94
CA ASN A 154 -6.48 13.88 25.86
C ASN A 154 -5.81 13.86 24.47
N ALA A 155 -5.65 12.69 23.85
CA ALA A 155 -5.07 12.58 22.52
C ALA A 155 -5.92 13.28 21.44
N THR A 156 -7.25 13.17 21.54
CA THR A 156 -8.19 13.85 20.65
C THR A 156 -8.15 15.36 20.85
N ASN A 157 -8.07 15.82 22.10
CA ASN A 157 -7.92 17.23 22.45
C ASN A 157 -6.60 17.83 21.92
N MET A 158 -5.49 17.12 22.07
CA MET A 158 -4.17 17.56 21.57
C MET A 158 -4.08 17.62 20.04
N LEU A 159 -4.91 16.85 19.34
CA LEU A 159 -4.99 16.88 17.88
C LEU A 159 -5.69 18.16 17.36
N ASP A 160 -6.45 18.90 18.19
CA ASP A 160 -7.24 20.09 17.82
C ASP A 160 -6.38 21.35 17.63
N GLY A 161 -5.48 21.31 16.65
CA GLY A 161 -4.56 22.40 16.32
C GLY A 161 -4.75 23.00 14.93
N LEU A 162 -5.67 22.46 14.11
CA LEU A 162 -5.87 22.85 12.72
C LEU A 162 -7.33 22.75 12.27
N ASP A 163 -7.75 23.72 11.45
CA ASP A 163 -9.03 23.73 10.74
C ASP A 163 -9.31 22.40 10.02
N GLY A 164 -10.40 21.73 10.40
CA GLY A 164 -10.90 20.48 9.84
C GLY A 164 -10.21 19.21 10.34
N LEU A 165 -9.14 19.30 11.13
CA LEU A 165 -8.30 18.14 11.46
C LEU A 165 -9.02 17.16 12.41
N VAL A 166 -9.39 17.58 13.61
CA VAL A 166 -10.04 16.69 14.59
C VAL A 166 -11.39 16.22 14.09
N GLY A 167 -12.22 17.12 13.56
CA GLY A 167 -13.51 16.75 12.99
C GLY A 167 -13.36 15.73 11.85
N GLY A 168 -12.40 15.91 10.94
CA GLY A 168 -12.17 14.98 9.83
C GLY A 168 -11.64 13.62 10.30
N VAL A 169 -10.70 13.60 11.25
CA VAL A 169 -10.14 12.35 11.81
C VAL A 169 -11.22 11.59 12.59
N VAL A 170 -11.98 12.26 13.46
CA VAL A 170 -13.10 11.65 14.18
C VAL A 170 -14.18 11.14 13.22
N PHE A 171 -14.53 11.90 12.18
CA PHE A 171 -15.51 11.47 11.19
C PHE A 171 -15.09 10.17 10.48
N VAL A 172 -13.81 10.04 10.12
CA VAL A 172 -13.26 8.81 9.52
C VAL A 172 -13.20 7.66 10.51
N MET A 173 -12.80 7.90 11.77
CA MET A 173 -12.83 6.88 12.82
C MET A 173 -14.26 6.34 13.01
N LEU A 174 -15.25 7.24 13.12
CA LEU A 174 -16.66 6.88 13.22
C LEU A 174 -17.14 6.12 11.97
N GLY A 175 -16.67 6.46 10.77
CA GLY A 175 -17.00 5.71 9.54
C GLY A 175 -16.53 4.26 9.58
N TRP A 176 -15.30 4.00 10.05
CA TRP A 176 -14.80 2.64 10.26
C TRP A 176 -15.58 1.90 11.34
N LEU A 177 -15.88 2.57 12.46
CA LEU A 177 -16.67 1.98 13.54
C LEU A 177 -18.11 1.68 13.11
N LEU A 178 -18.72 2.51 12.26
CA LEU A 178 -20.05 2.27 11.69
C LEU A 178 -20.04 1.03 10.80
N PHE A 179 -19.02 0.90 9.95
CA PHE A 179 -18.85 -0.27 9.10
C PHE A 179 -18.78 -1.55 9.94
N VAL A 180 -17.97 -1.56 11.01
CA VAL A 180 -17.85 -2.71 11.90
C VAL A 180 -19.13 -2.96 12.70
N ALA A 181 -19.79 -1.91 13.20
CA ALA A 181 -21.06 -2.02 13.91
C ALA A 181 -22.15 -2.64 13.01
N GLY A 182 -22.15 -2.32 11.71
CA GLY A 182 -23.05 -2.96 10.74
C GLY A 182 -22.76 -4.44 10.52
N LEU A 183 -21.49 -4.87 10.58
CA LEU A 183 -21.12 -6.28 10.48
C LEU A 183 -21.48 -7.09 11.74
N GLN A 184 -21.51 -6.43 12.90
CA GLN A 184 -21.88 -7.04 14.18
C GLN A 184 -23.38 -6.94 14.49
N GLU A 185 -24.19 -6.40 13.56
CA GLU A 185 -25.62 -6.11 13.80
C GLU A 185 -25.83 -5.32 15.10
N ALA A 186 -24.93 -4.37 15.39
CA ALA A 186 -24.94 -3.54 16.58
C ALA A 186 -25.81 -2.29 16.37
N GLY A 187 -27.08 -2.47 15.99
CA GLY A 187 -27.98 -1.42 15.50
C GLY A 187 -28.10 -0.21 16.43
N ALA A 188 -28.18 -0.44 17.73
CA ALA A 188 -28.20 0.64 18.70
C ALA A 188 -26.91 1.48 18.65
N VAL A 189 -25.73 0.84 18.56
CA VAL A 189 -24.43 1.54 18.49
C VAL A 189 -24.33 2.31 17.18
N SER A 190 -24.80 1.73 16.08
CA SER A 190 -24.89 2.37 14.77
C SER A 190 -25.67 3.70 14.81
N LEU A 191 -26.78 3.76 15.56
CA LEU A 191 -27.53 5.01 15.76
C LEU A 191 -26.71 6.10 16.48
N VAL A 192 -25.93 5.74 17.51
CA VAL A 192 -25.02 6.67 18.21
C VAL A 192 -23.95 7.18 17.25
N ILE A 193 -23.31 6.27 16.52
CA ILE A 193 -22.25 6.61 15.57
C ILE A 193 -22.77 7.56 14.50
N VAL A 194 -23.92 7.26 13.90
CA VAL A 194 -24.49 8.06 12.81
C VAL A 194 -24.98 9.42 13.31
N ALA A 195 -25.53 9.51 14.53
CA ALA A 195 -25.86 10.78 15.15
C ALA A 195 -24.62 11.66 15.37
N LEU A 196 -23.52 11.07 15.87
CA LEU A 196 -22.25 11.79 16.03
C LEU A 196 -21.65 12.19 14.68
N MET A 197 -21.67 11.32 13.67
CA MET A 197 -21.20 11.62 12.32
C MET A 197 -21.98 12.78 11.71
N GLY A 198 -23.31 12.79 11.84
CA GLY A 198 -24.16 13.89 11.40
C GLY A 198 -23.79 15.20 12.09
N GLY A 199 -23.66 15.19 13.41
CA GLY A 199 -23.25 16.37 14.19
C GLY A 199 -21.86 16.90 13.78
N VAL A 200 -20.87 16.00 13.63
CA VAL A 200 -19.52 16.32 13.18
C VAL A 200 -19.52 16.85 11.75
N ALA A 201 -20.30 16.27 10.84
CA ALA A 201 -20.46 16.77 9.47
C ALA A 201 -21.06 18.18 9.43
N GLY A 202 -22.08 18.44 10.26
CA GLY A 202 -22.66 19.77 10.45
C GLY A 202 -21.60 20.78 10.92
N PHE A 203 -20.76 20.41 11.90
CA PHE A 203 -19.63 21.23 12.33
C PHE A 203 -18.57 21.44 11.23
N LEU A 204 -18.19 20.38 10.51
CA LEU A 204 -17.18 20.44 9.45
C LEU A 204 -17.57 21.40 8.32
N ALA A 205 -18.87 21.56 8.03
CA ALA A 205 -19.36 22.56 7.07
C ALA A 205 -18.94 24.02 7.40
N PHE A 206 -18.70 24.31 8.69
CA PHE A 206 -18.24 25.62 9.19
C PHE A 206 -16.74 25.67 9.47
N ASN A 207 -16.07 24.53 9.66
CA ASN A 207 -14.70 24.43 10.12
C ASN A 207 -13.69 24.00 9.04
N MET A 208 -14.04 23.04 8.19
CA MET A 208 -13.12 22.46 7.20
C MET A 208 -12.79 23.45 6.08
N ARG A 209 -11.51 23.51 5.67
CA ARG A 209 -11.08 24.33 4.52
C ARG A 209 -11.38 23.60 3.23
N LEU A 210 -12.25 24.19 2.41
CA LEU A 210 -12.70 23.68 1.12
C LEU A 210 -12.37 24.70 0.03
N PRO A 211 -12.40 24.37 -1.28
CA PRO A 211 -12.13 25.34 -2.35
C PRO A 211 -12.94 26.63 -2.24
N TRP A 212 -14.17 26.54 -1.73
CA TRP A 212 -15.07 27.68 -1.47
C TRP A 212 -14.97 28.28 -0.06
N ARG A 213 -14.20 27.67 0.87
CA ARG A 213 -14.03 28.14 2.25
C ARG A 213 -12.54 28.15 2.63
N CYS A 214 -11.93 29.33 2.52
CA CYS A 214 -10.50 29.50 2.77
C CYS A 214 -10.12 29.53 4.27
N ARG A 215 -11.08 29.70 5.19
CA ARG A 215 -10.86 29.82 6.65
C ARG A 215 -11.99 29.19 7.45
N ALA A 216 -11.66 28.58 8.59
CA ALA A 216 -12.66 28.14 9.56
C ALA A 216 -13.47 29.34 10.10
N SER A 217 -14.78 29.15 10.24
CA SER A 217 -15.70 30.15 10.79
C SER A 217 -16.06 29.90 12.25
N VAL A 218 -15.78 28.69 12.73
CA VAL A 218 -16.03 28.18 14.09
C VAL A 218 -14.96 27.14 14.39
N PHE A 219 -14.53 27.05 15.66
CA PHE A 219 -13.64 26.01 16.18
C PHE A 219 -14.41 25.03 17.07
N LEU A 220 -13.87 23.82 17.19
CA LEU A 220 -14.47 22.74 17.96
C LEU A 220 -14.44 23.07 19.45
N GLY A 221 -13.29 23.55 19.93
CA GLY A 221 -13.06 23.88 21.34
C GLY A 221 -12.76 22.64 22.19
N ASP A 222 -12.34 22.89 23.42
CA ASP A 222 -12.02 21.81 24.37
C ASP A 222 -13.29 21.02 24.73
N ALA A 223 -14.45 21.68 24.75
CA ALA A 223 -15.76 21.05 24.92
C ALA A 223 -16.03 19.92 23.90
N GLY A 224 -15.81 20.21 22.61
CA GLY A 224 -16.11 19.28 21.53
C GLY A 224 -15.07 18.17 21.40
N SER A 225 -13.79 18.51 21.50
CA SER A 225 -12.71 17.53 21.32
C SER A 225 -12.67 16.51 22.47
N MET A 226 -12.92 16.93 23.72
CA MET A 226 -12.95 15.99 24.84
C MET A 226 -14.17 15.05 24.79
N SER A 227 -15.36 15.59 24.53
CA SER A 227 -16.59 14.80 24.44
C SER A 227 -16.56 13.80 23.28
N LEU A 228 -16.03 14.20 22.11
CA LEU A 228 -15.84 13.28 20.98
C LEU A 228 -14.80 12.20 21.28
N GLY A 229 -13.70 12.54 21.95
CA GLY A 229 -12.68 11.55 22.36
C GLY A 229 -13.25 10.47 23.28
N LEU A 230 -14.09 10.87 24.25
CA LEU A 230 -14.80 9.92 25.11
C LEU A 230 -15.77 9.05 24.31
N ALA A 231 -16.59 9.66 23.44
CA ALA A 231 -17.59 8.92 22.66
C ALA A 231 -16.94 7.87 21.75
N VAL A 232 -15.84 8.21 21.07
CA VAL A 232 -15.07 7.26 20.26
C VAL A 232 -14.51 6.14 21.12
N GLY A 233 -13.97 6.44 22.31
CA GLY A 233 -13.45 5.43 23.23
C GLY A 233 -14.54 4.47 23.73
N TRP A 234 -15.71 5.01 24.07
CA TRP A 234 -16.88 4.22 24.45
C TRP A 234 -17.34 3.28 23.30
N ILE A 235 -17.47 3.80 22.07
CA ILE A 235 -17.85 2.98 20.90
C ILE A 235 -16.85 1.84 20.67
N VAL A 236 -15.55 2.13 20.79
CA VAL A 236 -14.51 1.10 20.63
C VAL A 236 -14.62 0.01 21.69
N ILE A 237 -14.81 0.36 22.96
CA ILE A 237 -14.97 -0.64 24.03
C ILE A 237 -16.23 -1.47 23.79
N GLU A 238 -17.36 -0.83 23.53
CA GLU A 238 -18.65 -1.48 23.26
C GLU A 238 -18.54 -2.51 22.12
N LEU A 239 -17.98 -2.13 20.97
CA LEU A 239 -17.86 -3.03 19.81
C LEU A 239 -16.77 -4.09 19.99
N SER A 240 -15.64 -3.75 20.63
CA SER A 240 -14.53 -4.68 20.80
C SER A 240 -14.74 -5.71 21.91
N GLN A 241 -15.65 -5.45 22.85
CA GLN A 241 -15.95 -6.34 23.97
C GLN A 241 -17.34 -6.98 23.87
N ALA A 242 -18.05 -6.76 22.75
CA ALA A 242 -19.28 -7.48 22.43
C ALA A 242 -19.02 -9.01 22.33
N GLN A 243 -20.00 -9.82 22.71
CA GLN A 243 -19.87 -11.29 22.65
C GLN A 243 -19.63 -11.78 21.22
N ASP A 244 -20.31 -11.17 20.25
CA ASP A 244 -20.18 -11.47 18.82
C ASP A 244 -19.20 -10.50 18.11
N SER A 245 -18.16 -10.05 18.81
CA SER A 245 -17.19 -9.12 18.21
C SER A 245 -16.48 -9.77 17.03
N VAL A 246 -16.58 -9.13 15.87
CA VAL A 246 -15.97 -9.59 14.62
C VAL A 246 -14.47 -9.24 14.55
N LEU A 247 -14.00 -8.32 15.40
CA LEU A 247 -12.62 -7.82 15.38
C LEU A 247 -12.02 -7.83 16.79
N SER A 248 -10.72 -8.07 16.90
CA SER A 248 -10.01 -7.97 18.17
C SER A 248 -9.82 -6.51 18.63
N PRO A 249 -9.64 -6.26 19.94
CA PRO A 249 -9.32 -4.91 20.45
C PRO A 249 -8.05 -4.30 19.84
N VAL A 250 -7.05 -5.12 19.46
CA VAL A 250 -5.86 -4.65 18.71
C VAL A 250 -6.25 -4.03 17.37
N ALA A 251 -7.17 -4.66 16.63
CA ALA A 251 -7.66 -4.14 15.36
C ALA A 251 -8.37 -2.78 15.52
N TYR A 252 -9.15 -2.57 16.59
CA TYR A 252 -9.72 -1.27 16.91
C TYR A 252 -8.65 -0.22 17.29
N GLY A 253 -7.54 -0.64 17.90
CA GLY A 253 -6.40 0.23 18.20
C GLY A 253 -5.84 0.95 16.97
N TRP A 254 -5.92 0.32 15.79
CA TRP A 254 -5.54 0.94 14.52
C TRP A 254 -6.48 2.06 14.07
N VAL A 255 -7.78 1.97 14.36
CA VAL A 255 -8.73 3.06 14.10
C VAL A 255 -8.33 4.31 14.91
N LEU A 256 -7.83 4.11 16.13
CA LEU A 256 -7.38 5.16 17.03
C LEU A 256 -5.91 5.59 16.82
N ALA A 257 -5.21 4.98 15.87
CA ALA A 257 -3.75 5.06 15.81
C ALA A 257 -3.25 6.49 15.64
N LEU A 258 -3.84 7.31 14.76
CA LEU A 258 -3.32 8.65 14.48
C LEU A 258 -3.21 9.54 15.75
N PRO A 259 -4.31 9.80 16.50
CA PRO A 259 -4.23 10.62 17.72
C PRO A 259 -3.36 9.98 18.80
N VAL A 260 -3.44 8.65 18.98
CA VAL A 260 -2.71 7.93 20.02
C VAL A 260 -1.21 7.94 19.74
N VAL A 261 -0.79 7.60 18.53
CA VAL A 261 0.63 7.54 18.10
C VAL A 261 1.29 8.91 18.23
N ASP A 262 0.62 9.99 17.83
CA ASP A 262 1.15 11.35 17.94
C ASP A 262 1.37 11.75 19.40
N THR A 263 0.38 11.46 20.25
CA THR A 263 0.43 11.76 21.69
C THR A 263 1.52 10.95 22.40
N VAL A 264 1.56 9.64 22.18
CA VAL A 264 2.55 8.74 22.79
C VAL A 264 3.97 9.11 22.37
N SER A 265 4.20 9.39 21.08
CA SER A 265 5.54 9.76 20.60
C SER A 265 6.04 11.07 21.21
N LEU A 266 5.13 12.03 21.43
CA LEU A 266 5.45 13.27 22.13
C LEU A 266 5.73 13.05 23.61
N MET A 267 4.94 12.22 24.30
CA MET A 267 5.19 11.86 25.69
C MET A 267 6.55 11.19 25.87
N ILE A 268 6.89 10.20 25.02
CA ILE A 268 8.20 9.53 25.03
C ILE A 268 9.33 10.55 24.81
N ARG A 269 9.18 11.45 23.83
CA ARG A 269 10.16 12.51 23.57
C ARG A 269 10.38 13.43 24.78
N ARG A 270 9.33 13.76 25.54
CA ARG A 270 9.41 14.57 26.76
C ARG A 270 10.18 13.84 27.86
N LEU A 271 9.85 12.57 28.08
CA LEU A 271 10.56 11.73 29.05
C LEU A 271 12.04 11.61 28.71
N CYS A 272 12.40 11.41 27.43
CA CYS A 272 13.79 11.39 26.98
C CYS A 272 14.53 12.72 27.19
N LYS A 273 13.82 13.84 27.36
CA LYS A 273 14.37 15.17 27.65
C LYS A 273 14.33 15.53 29.14
N GLY A 274 13.90 14.61 30.02
CA GLY A 274 13.70 14.88 31.45
C GLY A 274 12.53 15.84 31.74
N GLN A 275 11.61 16.02 30.78
CA GLN A 275 10.44 16.88 30.94
C GLN A 275 9.21 16.04 31.32
N SER A 276 8.26 16.66 32.02
CA SER A 276 6.98 16.01 32.33
C SER A 276 6.25 15.60 31.05
N PRO A 277 5.70 14.37 30.97
CA PRO A 277 4.92 13.92 29.82
C PRO A 277 3.65 14.74 29.61
N PHE A 278 3.20 15.50 30.61
CA PHE A 278 1.98 16.35 30.55
C PHE A 278 2.27 17.83 30.28
N ALA A 279 3.52 18.22 30.02
CA ALA A 279 3.86 19.61 29.71
C ALA A 279 3.38 20.03 28.29
N ALA A 280 2.97 21.29 28.08
CA ALA A 280 2.46 21.75 26.78
C ALA A 280 3.57 21.98 25.73
N ASP A 281 3.60 21.21 24.63
CA ASP A 281 4.61 21.29 23.54
C ASP A 281 3.99 21.74 22.19
N ARG A 282 4.80 22.20 21.24
CA ARG A 282 4.41 22.77 19.92
C ARG A 282 4.93 21.95 18.74
N GLU A 283 5.08 20.65 18.91
CA GLU A 283 5.76 19.76 17.95
C GLU A 283 4.91 18.56 17.49
N HIS A 284 3.59 18.71 17.50
CA HIS A 284 2.68 17.75 16.87
C HIS A 284 2.96 17.58 15.37
N LEU A 285 2.56 16.43 14.82
CA LEU A 285 2.74 16.10 13.41
C LEU A 285 2.26 17.21 12.47
N HIS A 286 1.13 17.84 12.78
CA HIS A 286 0.54 18.90 11.97
C HIS A 286 1.44 20.15 11.86
N HIS A 287 2.20 20.50 12.91
CA HIS A 287 3.14 21.61 12.85
C HIS A 287 4.32 21.33 11.91
N ILE A 288 4.74 20.06 11.77
CA ILE A 288 5.83 19.66 10.88
C ILE A 288 5.42 19.90 9.41
N PHE A 289 4.19 19.53 9.03
CA PHE A 289 3.65 19.79 7.70
C PHE A 289 3.56 21.29 7.38
N LEU A 290 3.03 22.09 8.31
CA LEU A 290 2.94 23.54 8.12
C LEU A 290 4.32 24.19 7.93
N ARG A 291 5.33 23.78 8.72
CA ARG A 291 6.72 24.28 8.58
C ARG A 291 7.39 23.79 7.28
N ALA A 292 6.95 22.66 6.74
CA ALA A 292 7.41 22.15 5.45
C ALA A 292 6.86 22.96 4.26
N GLY A 293 5.77 23.71 4.44
CA GLY A 293 5.17 24.58 3.40
C GLY A 293 3.71 24.25 3.09
N TYR A 294 3.17 23.15 3.63
CA TYR A 294 1.79 22.75 3.38
C TYR A 294 0.81 23.77 3.97
N THR A 295 -0.28 24.02 3.26
CA THR A 295 -1.40 24.81 3.81
C THR A 295 -2.11 24.03 4.94
N PRO A 296 -2.83 24.71 5.83
CA PRO A 296 -3.65 24.04 6.85
C PRO A 296 -4.64 23.02 6.26
N GLY A 297 -5.28 23.35 5.13
CA GLY A 297 -6.21 22.46 4.45
C GLY A 297 -5.52 21.22 3.88
N GLN A 298 -4.37 21.38 3.21
CA GLN A 298 -3.58 20.24 2.72
C GLN A 298 -3.10 19.36 3.89
N THR A 299 -2.63 19.97 4.99
CA THR A 299 -2.17 19.24 6.18
C THR A 299 -3.30 18.41 6.78
N SER A 300 -4.48 19.03 6.97
CA SER A 300 -5.66 18.35 7.47
C SER A 300 -6.07 17.18 6.58
N ALA A 301 -6.18 17.39 5.26
CA ALA A 301 -6.50 16.33 4.31
C ALA A 301 -5.49 15.17 4.35
N CYS A 302 -4.19 15.45 4.38
CA CYS A 302 -3.15 14.42 4.50
C CYS A 302 -3.31 13.59 5.78
N LEU A 303 -3.56 14.22 6.92
CA LEU A 303 -3.70 13.52 8.19
C LEU A 303 -5.01 12.73 8.28
N VAL A 304 -6.11 13.24 7.73
CA VAL A 304 -7.38 12.50 7.61
C VAL A 304 -7.20 11.25 6.74
N LEU A 305 -6.46 11.35 5.62
CA LEU A 305 -6.13 10.20 4.78
C LEU A 305 -5.25 9.17 5.50
N ILE A 306 -4.30 9.62 6.34
CA ILE A 306 -3.50 8.73 7.17
C ILE A 306 -4.37 8.00 8.20
N ALA A 307 -5.30 8.71 8.86
CA ALA A 307 -6.26 8.09 9.77
C ALA A 307 -7.14 7.05 9.06
N ALA A 308 -7.61 7.37 7.84
CA ALA A 308 -8.38 6.43 7.03
C ALA A 308 -7.58 5.17 6.68
N ALA A 309 -6.31 5.33 6.31
CA ALA A 309 -5.42 4.23 6.00
C ALA A 309 -5.11 3.35 7.23
N PHE A 310 -4.89 3.95 8.41
CA PHE A 310 -4.71 3.18 9.64
C PHE A 310 -5.96 2.39 10.01
N GLY A 311 -7.15 3.01 9.96
CA GLY A 311 -8.40 2.29 10.17
C GLY A 311 -8.61 1.14 9.18
N ALA A 312 -8.23 1.32 7.91
CA ALA A 312 -8.27 0.25 6.91
C ALA A 312 -7.37 -0.93 7.27
N ILE A 313 -6.14 -0.67 7.75
CA ILE A 313 -5.21 -1.73 8.17
C ILE A 313 -5.81 -2.56 9.30
N GLY A 314 -6.36 -1.91 10.34
CA GLY A 314 -6.98 -2.60 11.45
C GLY A 314 -8.22 -3.41 11.05
N VAL A 315 -9.19 -2.74 10.44
CA VAL A 315 -10.49 -3.33 10.12
C VAL A 315 -10.37 -4.40 9.04
N LEU A 316 -9.77 -4.07 7.88
CA LEU A 316 -9.67 -5.04 6.79
C LEU A 316 -8.67 -6.16 7.11
N GLY A 317 -7.62 -5.85 7.87
CA GLY A 317 -6.67 -6.86 8.35
C GLY A 317 -7.33 -7.85 9.30
N GLY A 318 -8.10 -7.37 10.29
CA GLY A 318 -8.86 -8.24 11.18
C GLY A 318 -9.91 -9.08 10.44
N LEU A 319 -10.64 -8.49 9.48
CA LEU A 319 -11.61 -9.23 8.65
C LEU A 319 -10.94 -10.28 7.73
N ALA A 320 -9.70 -10.04 7.31
CA ALA A 320 -8.92 -11.03 6.58
C ALA A 320 -8.44 -12.19 7.48
N GLY A 321 -8.63 -12.08 8.81
CA GLY A 321 -8.17 -13.06 9.79
C GLY A 321 -6.71 -12.87 10.22
N MET A 322 -6.11 -11.70 9.98
CA MET A 322 -4.74 -11.42 10.41
C MET A 322 -4.57 -11.62 11.93
N PRO A 323 -3.53 -12.34 12.39
CA PRO A 323 -3.31 -12.54 13.81
C PRO A 323 -3.06 -11.24 14.57
N ASP A 324 -3.57 -11.15 15.80
CA ASP A 324 -3.48 -9.93 16.63
C ASP A 324 -2.04 -9.54 16.94
N TRP A 325 -1.13 -10.50 17.10
CA TRP A 325 0.29 -10.21 17.32
C TRP A 325 0.91 -9.48 16.12
N LEU A 326 0.49 -9.80 14.89
CA LEU A 326 1.00 -9.15 13.68
C LEU A 326 0.45 -7.71 13.58
N LEU A 327 -0.84 -7.53 13.88
CA LEU A 327 -1.45 -6.20 13.98
C LEU A 327 -0.79 -5.35 15.07
N LEU A 328 -0.47 -5.95 16.23
CA LEU A 328 0.21 -5.27 17.34
C LEU A 328 1.63 -4.85 16.96
N VAL A 329 2.42 -5.76 16.37
CA VAL A 329 3.78 -5.46 15.89
C VAL A 329 3.75 -4.34 14.86
N GLY A 330 2.78 -4.36 13.92
CA GLY A 330 2.59 -3.28 12.96
C GLY A 330 2.27 -1.94 13.64
N LEU A 331 1.40 -1.93 14.65
CA LEU A 331 1.02 -0.72 15.38
C LEU A 331 2.22 -0.14 16.15
N VAL A 332 3.00 -1.01 16.83
CA VAL A 332 4.25 -0.63 17.50
C VAL A 332 5.27 -0.08 16.49
N ALA A 333 5.40 -0.70 15.32
CA ALA A 333 6.28 -0.22 14.27
C ALA A 333 5.88 1.18 13.78
N VAL A 334 4.59 1.48 13.67
CA VAL A 334 4.08 2.82 13.35
C VAL A 334 4.44 3.83 14.45
N VAL A 335 4.30 3.47 15.73
CA VAL A 335 4.75 4.33 16.85
C VAL A 335 6.24 4.63 16.75
N VAL A 336 7.08 3.61 16.55
CA VAL A 336 8.53 3.77 16.44
C VAL A 336 8.89 4.62 15.22
N LEU A 337 8.28 4.37 14.07
CA LEU A 337 8.53 5.13 12.85
C LEU A 337 8.14 6.59 13.01
N HIS A 338 6.99 6.86 13.63
CA HIS A 338 6.52 8.20 13.93
C HIS A 338 7.46 8.93 14.91
N TYR A 339 7.89 8.24 15.97
CA TYR A 339 8.87 8.79 16.90
C TYR A 339 10.19 9.14 16.20
N VAL A 340 10.72 8.25 15.36
CA VAL A 340 11.94 8.50 14.56
C VAL A 340 11.73 9.70 13.61
N PHE A 341 10.56 9.78 12.98
CA PHE A 341 10.16 10.85 12.07
C PHE A 341 10.13 12.22 12.77
N ILE A 342 9.54 12.31 13.97
CA ILE A 342 9.50 13.51 14.80
C ILE A 342 10.90 13.85 15.31
N ARG A 343 11.66 12.86 15.81
CA ARG A 343 13.02 13.08 16.35
C ARG A 343 13.94 13.72 15.30
N HIS A 344 13.74 13.40 14.02
CA HIS A 344 14.50 13.95 12.90
C HIS A 344 13.73 15.03 12.12
N ALA A 345 12.84 15.77 12.77
CA ALA A 345 11.95 16.76 12.15
C ALA A 345 12.66 17.71 11.17
N TRP A 346 13.92 18.11 11.41
CA TRP A 346 14.68 18.94 10.47
C TRP A 346 14.88 18.30 9.09
N TYR A 347 15.32 17.04 9.06
CA TYR A 347 15.48 16.28 7.81
C TYR A 347 14.14 16.00 7.14
N THR A 348 13.15 15.68 7.96
CA THR A 348 11.78 15.40 7.56
C THR A 348 11.13 16.60 6.88
N MET A 349 11.23 17.79 7.46
CA MET A 349 10.72 19.04 6.87
C MET A 349 11.35 19.31 5.50
N ARG A 350 12.66 19.06 5.34
CA ARG A 350 13.34 19.22 4.05
C ARG A 350 12.87 18.20 3.02
N ALA A 351 12.51 16.99 3.43
CA ALA A 351 11.95 15.97 2.55
C ALA A 351 10.51 16.34 2.12
N LEU A 352 9.66 16.68 3.09
CA LEU A 352 8.28 17.13 2.84
C LEU A 352 8.24 18.37 1.93
N ARG A 353 9.12 19.35 2.14
CA ARG A 353 9.22 20.53 1.27
C ARG A 353 9.57 20.18 -0.18
N ARG A 354 10.42 19.16 -0.40
CA ARG A 354 10.74 18.70 -1.76
C ARG A 354 9.58 17.97 -2.41
N LEU A 355 8.83 17.16 -1.64
CA LEU A 355 7.62 16.50 -2.12
C LEU A 355 6.57 17.54 -2.54
N HIS A 356 6.38 18.56 -1.71
CA HIS A 356 5.47 19.68 -2.00
C HIS A 356 5.90 20.48 -3.24
N ALA A 357 7.19 20.86 -3.34
CA ALA A 357 7.72 21.57 -4.51
C ALA A 357 7.59 20.77 -5.82
N GLY A 358 7.71 19.43 -5.75
CA GLY A 358 7.52 18.55 -6.91
C GLY A 358 6.06 18.48 -7.39
N TRP A 359 5.09 18.77 -6.51
CA TRP A 359 3.66 18.79 -6.83
C TRP A 359 3.21 20.12 -7.44
N GLU A 360 3.75 21.25 -6.97
CA GLU A 360 3.40 22.60 -7.46
C GLU A 360 4.19 23.04 -8.71
N GLY A 361 5.08 22.21 -9.26
CA GLY A 361 5.79 22.51 -10.50
C GLY A 361 6.84 23.65 -10.39
N GLY A 362 7.26 24.00 -9.17
CA GLY A 362 8.12 25.14 -8.90
C GLY A 362 9.62 24.85 -8.98
N HIS A 363 10.33 25.62 -9.81
CA HIS A 363 11.79 25.74 -9.81
C HIS A 363 12.22 26.48 -8.53
N GLY A 364 12.74 25.76 -7.53
CA GLY A 364 13.33 26.36 -6.33
C GLY A 364 14.77 26.86 -6.58
N PRO A 365 15.21 27.97 -5.95
CA PRO A 365 16.46 28.67 -6.29
C PRO A 365 17.75 28.09 -5.66
N PHE A 366 17.75 26.86 -5.15
CA PHE A 366 18.95 26.26 -4.54
C PHE A 366 19.60 25.20 -5.43
N GLY A 367 20.72 25.61 -6.02
CA GLY A 367 21.58 24.84 -6.91
C GLY A 367 22.34 23.68 -6.27
N SER A 368 22.75 22.80 -7.18
CA SER A 368 24.04 22.11 -7.25
C SER A 368 24.71 21.68 -5.94
N VAL A 369 24.63 20.38 -5.66
CA VAL A 369 25.80 19.64 -5.16
C VAL A 369 25.91 18.37 -6.00
N GLY A 370 27.09 18.18 -6.60
CA GLY A 370 27.35 17.31 -7.75
C GLY A 370 26.93 15.84 -7.60
N ALA A 371 26.14 15.39 -8.56
CA ALA A 371 26.18 14.06 -9.16
C ALA A 371 25.33 14.09 -10.44
N VAL A 372 26.01 14.09 -11.59
CA VAL A 372 25.49 13.90 -12.97
C VAL A 372 24.29 14.79 -13.35
N ARG A 373 24.60 15.91 -14.03
CA ARG A 373 23.63 16.72 -14.79
C ARG A 373 22.99 15.84 -15.86
N VAL A 374 21.82 15.28 -15.57
CA VAL A 374 20.82 15.05 -16.61
C VAL A 374 19.45 15.30 -15.98
N ILE A 375 19.13 16.58 -15.76
CA ILE A 375 17.76 16.98 -15.42
C ILE A 375 16.99 17.00 -16.75
N MET A 376 16.47 15.85 -17.17
CA MET A 376 15.55 15.84 -18.30
C MET A 376 14.21 16.37 -17.82
N HIS A 377 13.83 17.54 -18.34
CA HIS A 377 12.45 17.97 -18.22
C HIS A 377 11.56 16.97 -18.97
N PRO A 378 10.46 16.52 -18.38
CA PRO A 378 9.51 15.66 -19.10
C PRO A 378 9.04 16.41 -20.35
N PRO A 379 8.86 15.71 -21.48
CA PRO A 379 8.45 16.34 -22.74
C PRO A 379 7.07 17.02 -22.64
N VAL A 380 6.26 16.65 -21.64
CA VAL A 380 4.93 17.22 -21.37
C VAL A 380 4.78 17.46 -19.87
N ASN A 381 4.40 18.68 -19.50
CA ASN A 381 4.17 19.12 -18.12
C ASN A 381 2.67 19.33 -17.81
N GLY A 382 2.36 19.58 -16.53
CA GLY A 382 1.00 19.87 -16.07
C GLY A 382 0.13 18.62 -15.89
N TRP A 383 -1.18 18.79 -16.03
CA TRP A 383 -2.18 17.76 -15.69
C TRP A 383 -2.07 16.47 -16.50
N ARG A 384 -1.63 16.52 -17.77
CA ARG A 384 -1.40 15.32 -18.61
C ARG A 384 -0.38 14.38 -17.97
N ARG A 385 0.71 14.95 -17.44
CA ARG A 385 1.73 14.21 -16.68
C ARG A 385 1.15 13.63 -15.39
N SER A 386 0.31 14.39 -14.68
CA SER A 386 -0.35 13.91 -13.47
C SER A 386 -1.24 12.69 -13.74
N ILE A 387 -2.01 12.70 -14.84
CA ILE A 387 -2.82 11.54 -15.26
C ILE A 387 -1.93 10.35 -15.59
N ALA A 388 -0.87 10.55 -16.38
CA ALA A 388 0.05 9.47 -16.73
C ALA A 388 0.73 8.86 -15.49
N LEU A 389 1.23 9.69 -14.58
CA LEU A 389 1.87 9.23 -13.34
C LEU A 389 0.86 8.49 -12.45
N PHE A 390 -0.33 9.03 -12.26
CA PHE A 390 -1.39 8.36 -11.49
C PHE A 390 -1.75 7.01 -12.12
N GLY A 391 -1.87 6.95 -13.46
CA GLY A 391 -2.08 5.71 -14.19
C GLY A 391 -0.98 4.68 -13.99
N ILE A 392 0.29 5.08 -14.03
CA ILE A 392 1.44 4.19 -13.75
C ILE A 392 1.41 3.69 -12.31
N TYR A 393 1.20 4.58 -11.33
CA TYR A 393 1.11 4.19 -9.93
C TYR A 393 -0.05 3.22 -9.67
N LEU A 394 -1.22 3.48 -10.23
CA LEU A 394 -2.39 2.63 -10.13
C LEU A 394 -2.12 1.26 -10.78
N ALA A 395 -1.52 1.25 -11.97
CA ALA A 395 -1.18 0.01 -12.67
C ALA A 395 -0.19 -0.85 -11.85
N ILE A 396 0.88 -0.24 -11.33
CA ILE A 396 1.90 -0.93 -10.54
C ILE A 396 1.34 -1.43 -9.20
N PHE A 397 0.53 -0.62 -8.50
CA PHE A 397 -0.04 -0.98 -7.22
C PHE A 397 -1.08 -2.10 -7.33
N CYS A 398 -1.96 -2.04 -8.33
CA CYS A 398 -3.00 -3.05 -8.54
C CYS A 398 -2.50 -4.33 -9.21
N LEU A 399 -1.28 -4.32 -9.77
CA LEU A 399 -0.70 -5.45 -10.49
C LEU A 399 -0.80 -6.80 -9.74
N PRO A 400 -0.62 -6.86 -8.41
CA PRO A 400 -0.65 -8.14 -7.68
C PRO A 400 -2.05 -8.69 -7.36
N PHE A 401 -3.14 -7.91 -7.51
CA PHE A 401 -4.47 -8.34 -7.04
C PHE A 401 -5.70 -7.77 -7.76
N SER A 402 -5.57 -6.79 -8.67
CA SER A 402 -6.74 -6.21 -9.35
C SER A 402 -6.48 -5.97 -10.84
N ARG A 403 -7.00 -6.88 -11.66
CA ARG A 403 -6.99 -6.76 -13.13
C ARG A 403 -7.70 -5.49 -13.61
N ALA A 404 -8.83 -5.16 -13.01
CA ALA A 404 -9.60 -3.96 -13.39
C ALA A 404 -8.83 -2.67 -13.07
N GLY A 405 -8.32 -2.54 -11.83
CA GLY A 405 -7.53 -1.38 -11.42
C GLY A 405 -6.28 -1.19 -12.28
N MET A 406 -5.62 -2.30 -12.60
CA MET A 406 -4.44 -2.30 -13.47
C MET A 406 -4.75 -1.85 -14.91
N ASN A 407 -5.83 -2.36 -15.51
CA ASN A 407 -6.27 -1.94 -16.85
C ASN A 407 -6.70 -0.47 -16.87
N ILE A 408 -7.38 0.02 -15.82
CA ILE A 408 -7.71 1.44 -15.67
C ILE A 408 -6.43 2.27 -15.62
N GLY A 409 -5.43 1.85 -14.83
CA GLY A 409 -4.14 2.51 -14.74
C GLY A 409 -3.44 2.63 -16.11
N LEU A 410 -3.32 1.52 -16.85
CA LEU A 410 -2.77 1.53 -18.20
C LEU A 410 -3.61 2.38 -19.17
N GLY A 411 -4.94 2.33 -19.07
CA GLY A 411 -5.87 3.14 -19.85
C GLY A 411 -5.64 4.64 -19.66
N LEU A 412 -5.38 5.08 -18.42
CA LEU A 412 -5.03 6.47 -18.11
C LEU A 412 -3.69 6.88 -18.74
N VAL A 413 -2.69 6.00 -18.77
CA VAL A 413 -1.41 6.24 -19.44
C VAL A 413 -1.62 6.39 -20.95
N LEU A 414 -2.43 5.51 -21.56
CA LEU A 414 -2.75 5.58 -22.98
C LEU A 414 -3.54 6.84 -23.32
N ALA A 415 -4.53 7.21 -22.50
CA ALA A 415 -5.27 8.46 -22.65
C ALA A 415 -4.34 9.68 -22.57
N ALA A 416 -3.48 9.75 -21.55
CA ALA A 416 -2.49 10.82 -21.42
C ALA A 416 -1.53 10.88 -22.62
N THR A 417 -1.15 9.71 -23.17
CA THR A 417 -0.31 9.63 -24.37
C THR A 417 -1.06 10.11 -25.61
N ALA A 418 -2.32 9.71 -25.79
CA ALA A 418 -3.14 10.16 -26.92
C ALA A 418 -3.29 11.69 -26.92
N MET A 419 -3.47 12.28 -25.74
CA MET A 419 -3.49 13.73 -25.55
C MET A 419 -2.16 14.42 -25.83
N ALA A 420 -1.06 13.65 -25.83
CA ALA A 420 0.29 14.10 -26.10
C ALA A 420 0.87 13.49 -27.39
N LEU A 421 0.01 12.98 -28.29
CA LEU A 421 0.40 12.14 -29.41
C LEU A 421 1.47 12.76 -30.32
N PRO A 422 1.40 14.07 -30.70
CA PRO A 422 2.43 14.66 -31.55
C PRO A 422 3.83 14.66 -30.90
N ALA A 423 3.91 14.87 -29.59
CA ALA A 423 5.17 14.83 -28.86
C ALA A 423 5.69 13.39 -28.71
N PHE A 424 4.80 12.47 -28.31
CA PHE A 424 5.12 11.05 -28.20
C PHE A 424 5.64 10.49 -29.53
N TRP A 425 4.90 10.69 -30.62
CA TRP A 425 5.26 10.15 -31.94
C TRP A 425 6.58 10.70 -32.48
N ARG A 426 6.84 11.99 -32.24
CA ARG A 426 8.11 12.64 -32.63
C ARG A 426 9.32 11.93 -32.04
N ASP A 427 9.21 11.48 -30.80
CA ASP A 427 10.28 10.75 -30.11
C ASP A 427 10.28 9.27 -30.49
N ALA A 428 9.12 8.61 -30.44
CA ALA A 428 8.98 7.18 -30.65
C ALA A 428 9.48 6.72 -32.02
N ARG A 429 9.15 7.43 -33.11
CA ARG A 429 9.52 7.03 -34.49
C ARG A 429 11.03 6.98 -34.77
N ARG A 430 11.85 7.55 -33.88
CA ARG A 430 13.31 7.60 -34.00
C ARG A 430 13.99 6.45 -33.24
N LEU A 431 13.26 5.68 -32.43
CA LEU A 431 13.80 4.52 -31.74
C LEU A 431 13.70 3.28 -32.64
N VAL A 432 14.80 2.55 -32.80
CA VAL A 432 14.80 1.24 -33.49
C VAL A 432 13.83 0.27 -32.80
N LEU A 433 13.75 0.31 -31.47
CA LEU A 433 12.81 -0.49 -30.68
C LEU A 433 11.35 -0.31 -31.10
N THR A 434 10.93 0.91 -31.44
CA THR A 434 9.56 1.17 -31.90
C THR A 434 9.25 0.38 -33.16
N TRP A 435 10.18 0.37 -34.12
CA TRP A 435 10.01 -0.35 -35.37
C TRP A 435 10.06 -1.87 -35.19
N LEU A 436 10.93 -2.37 -34.30
CA LEU A 436 10.96 -3.81 -33.97
C LEU A 436 9.65 -4.27 -33.31
N MET A 437 9.11 -3.50 -32.37
CA MET A 437 7.83 -3.80 -31.70
C MET A 437 6.63 -3.72 -32.65
N LEU A 438 6.64 -2.75 -33.57
CA LEU A 438 5.65 -2.65 -34.65
C LEU A 438 5.77 -3.81 -35.64
N ALA A 439 6.99 -4.21 -36.01
CA ALA A 439 7.22 -5.34 -36.91
C ALA A 439 6.75 -6.67 -36.28
N LEU A 440 7.10 -6.92 -35.01
CA LEU A 440 6.64 -8.09 -34.27
C LEU A 440 5.11 -8.12 -34.16
N THR A 441 4.51 -7.00 -33.77
CA THR A 441 3.04 -6.92 -33.63
C THR A 441 2.34 -7.06 -34.97
N GLY A 442 2.83 -6.36 -36.00
CA GLY A 442 2.31 -6.45 -37.36
C GLY A 442 2.41 -7.86 -37.91
N TYR A 443 3.53 -8.56 -37.65
CA TYR A 443 3.71 -9.96 -38.01
C TYR A 443 2.71 -10.87 -37.28
N ILE A 444 2.55 -10.71 -35.96
CA ILE A 444 1.57 -11.48 -35.17
C ILE A 444 0.15 -11.28 -35.71
N VAL A 445 -0.26 -10.02 -35.93
CA VAL A 445 -1.60 -9.67 -36.43
C VAL A 445 -1.80 -10.17 -37.86
N ALA A 446 -0.84 -9.96 -38.76
CA ALA A 446 -0.94 -10.44 -40.13
C ALA A 446 -1.06 -11.97 -40.19
N ARG A 447 -0.24 -12.69 -39.40
CA ARG A 447 -0.35 -14.14 -39.30
C ARG A 447 -1.70 -14.56 -38.73
N ALA A 448 -2.17 -13.90 -37.67
CA ALA A 448 -3.48 -14.18 -37.08
C ALA A 448 -4.63 -14.00 -38.08
N LEU A 449 -4.59 -12.96 -38.92
CA LEU A 449 -5.61 -12.72 -39.95
C LEU A 449 -5.58 -13.78 -41.07
N ILE A 450 -4.39 -14.22 -41.48
CA ILE A 450 -4.21 -15.26 -42.51
C ILE A 450 -4.55 -16.66 -41.95
N GLY A 451 -4.39 -16.86 -40.64
CA GLY A 451 -4.55 -18.14 -39.95
C GLY A 451 -5.98 -18.65 -39.81
N GLY A 452 -7.03 -17.90 -40.18
CA GLY A 452 -8.45 -18.27 -40.05
C GLY A 452 -9.03 -18.11 -38.63
N ALA A 453 -10.37 -18.04 -38.52
CA ALA A 453 -11.08 -17.74 -37.27
C ALA A 453 -10.91 -18.82 -36.17
N PRO A 454 -10.85 -18.44 -34.87
CA PRO A 454 -10.76 -19.39 -33.76
C PRO A 454 -12.03 -20.25 -33.65
N VAL A 455 -11.88 -21.53 -33.31
CA VAL A 455 -12.98 -22.50 -33.15
C VAL A 455 -13.91 -22.13 -31.97
N ASP A 456 -13.37 -21.46 -30.93
CA ASP A 456 -14.09 -21.15 -29.68
C ASP A 456 -14.32 -19.64 -29.44
N GLY A 457 -14.36 -18.82 -30.50
CA GLY A 457 -14.80 -17.42 -30.42
C GLY A 457 -13.89 -16.44 -29.65
N THR A 458 -12.77 -16.87 -29.06
CA THR A 458 -11.75 -15.97 -28.45
C THR A 458 -10.44 -16.01 -29.25
N PRO A 459 -9.92 -14.85 -29.71
CA PRO A 459 -8.64 -14.83 -30.44
C PRO A 459 -7.47 -15.17 -29.51
N SER A 460 -6.82 -16.31 -29.75
CA SER A 460 -5.69 -16.80 -28.91
C SER A 460 -4.41 -15.96 -29.01
N TRP A 461 -4.34 -14.98 -29.91
CA TRP A 461 -3.15 -14.14 -30.12
C TRP A 461 -3.18 -12.80 -29.36
N ASP A 462 -4.32 -12.41 -28.78
CA ASP A 462 -4.49 -11.12 -28.08
C ASP A 462 -3.47 -10.95 -26.95
N HIS A 463 -3.21 -12.04 -26.22
CA HIS A 463 -2.27 -12.09 -25.12
C HIS A 463 -0.82 -11.79 -25.57
N LEU A 464 -0.42 -12.27 -26.75
CA LEU A 464 0.92 -12.05 -27.31
C LEU A 464 1.10 -10.62 -27.82
N VAL A 465 0.07 -10.05 -28.46
CA VAL A 465 0.08 -8.65 -28.88
C VAL A 465 0.29 -7.71 -27.68
N ARG A 466 -0.32 -8.02 -26.53
CA ARG A 466 -0.13 -7.22 -25.30
C ARG A 466 1.31 -7.25 -24.79
N VAL A 467 2.03 -8.36 -24.96
CA VAL A 467 3.43 -8.51 -24.52
C VAL A 467 4.45 -8.27 -25.63
N ALA A 468 4.02 -7.95 -26.86
CA ALA A 468 4.90 -7.64 -27.99
C ALA A 468 5.64 -6.28 -27.85
N GLY A 469 5.31 -5.50 -26.82
CA GLY A 469 6.03 -4.28 -26.44
C GLY A 469 5.36 -2.96 -26.82
N LEU A 470 4.29 -2.94 -27.62
CA LEU A 470 3.63 -1.69 -28.03
C LEU A 470 3.06 -0.89 -26.85
N ILE A 471 2.46 -1.55 -25.86
CA ILE A 471 1.97 -0.88 -24.64
C ILE A 471 3.15 -0.34 -23.80
N SER A 472 4.32 -0.97 -23.91
CA SER A 472 5.53 -0.57 -23.21
C SER A 472 6.12 0.74 -23.75
N LEU A 473 5.81 1.14 -25.00
CA LEU A 473 6.23 2.41 -25.60
C LEU A 473 5.70 3.65 -24.86
N PRO A 474 4.37 3.85 -24.73
CA PRO A 474 3.81 4.99 -24.00
C PRO A 474 4.20 4.96 -22.52
N VAL A 475 4.16 3.79 -21.87
CA VAL A 475 4.56 3.64 -20.47
C VAL A 475 6.03 4.04 -20.28
N GLY A 476 6.92 3.54 -21.15
CA GLY A 476 8.35 3.86 -21.13
C GLY A 476 8.65 5.34 -21.39
N TRP A 477 7.90 5.99 -22.29
CA TRP A 477 8.04 7.42 -22.58
C TRP A 477 7.73 8.29 -21.35
N TRP A 478 6.64 7.99 -20.64
CA TRP A 478 6.31 8.68 -19.39
C TRP A 478 7.29 8.34 -18.26
N LEU A 479 7.72 7.08 -18.14
CA LEU A 479 8.73 6.65 -17.17
C LEU A 479 10.08 7.36 -17.38
N ALA A 480 10.49 7.59 -18.64
CA ALA A 480 11.71 8.31 -18.98
C ALA A 480 11.73 9.73 -18.38
N GLY A 481 10.60 10.44 -18.43
CA GLY A 481 10.43 11.77 -17.83
C GLY A 481 10.13 11.77 -16.32
N ALA A 482 10.11 10.61 -15.68
CA ALA A 482 9.70 10.43 -14.29
C ALA A 482 10.76 9.75 -13.42
N ARG A 483 12.06 9.87 -13.75
CA ARG A 483 13.15 9.20 -13.03
C ARG A 483 13.13 9.39 -11.51
N ALA A 484 12.75 10.58 -11.02
CA ALA A 484 12.64 10.85 -9.59
C ALA A 484 11.56 10.00 -8.87
N GLN A 485 10.63 9.42 -9.62
CA GLN A 485 9.49 8.64 -9.11
C GLN A 485 9.78 7.13 -9.06
N TRP A 486 10.84 6.63 -9.69
CA TRP A 486 11.05 5.17 -9.83
C TRP A 486 11.19 4.44 -8.49
N VAL A 487 11.85 5.05 -7.49
CA VAL A 487 11.94 4.47 -6.14
C VAL A 487 10.55 4.32 -5.52
N TRP A 488 9.71 5.33 -5.68
CA TRP A 488 8.35 5.33 -5.14
C TRP A 488 7.46 4.33 -5.88
N MET A 489 7.63 4.18 -7.19
CA MET A 489 6.95 3.14 -7.98
C MET A 489 7.36 1.73 -7.51
N LEU A 490 8.64 1.50 -7.20
CA LEU A 490 9.07 0.25 -6.56
C LEU A 490 8.38 0.05 -5.20
N MET A 491 8.31 1.08 -4.36
CA MET A 491 7.61 0.99 -3.08
C MET A 491 6.11 0.72 -3.28
N SER A 492 5.48 1.28 -4.31
CA SER A 492 4.09 0.98 -4.68
C SER A 492 3.90 -0.45 -5.14
N LEU A 493 4.87 -1.04 -5.86
CA LEU A 493 4.84 -2.45 -6.24
C LEU A 493 4.92 -3.34 -5.00
N VAL A 494 5.84 -3.05 -4.09
CA VAL A 494 5.98 -3.81 -2.84
C VAL A 494 4.73 -3.68 -1.97
N ALA A 495 4.19 -2.47 -1.85
CA ALA A 495 2.95 -2.22 -1.10
C ALA A 495 1.76 -2.97 -1.72
N GLY A 496 1.60 -2.92 -3.05
CA GLY A 496 0.57 -3.68 -3.76
C GLY A 496 0.74 -5.19 -3.57
N GLY A 497 1.98 -5.69 -3.57
CA GLY A 497 2.29 -7.10 -3.33
C GLY A 497 1.97 -7.53 -1.91
N ALA A 498 2.29 -6.68 -0.92
CA ALA A 498 1.91 -6.90 0.47
C ALA A 498 0.38 -6.94 0.62
N VAL A 499 -0.35 -5.99 0.05
CA VAL A 499 -1.82 -5.98 0.08
C VAL A 499 -2.41 -7.23 -0.57
N ALA A 500 -1.87 -7.65 -1.72
CA ALA A 500 -2.31 -8.88 -2.39
C ALA A 500 -2.09 -10.11 -1.54
N PHE A 501 -0.89 -10.24 -0.94
CA PHE A 501 -0.58 -11.34 -0.04
C PHE A 501 -1.55 -11.35 1.14
N VAL A 502 -1.73 -10.21 1.81
CA VAL A 502 -2.63 -10.07 2.95
C VAL A 502 -4.06 -10.46 2.61
N ALA A 503 -4.54 -10.09 1.42
CA ALA A 503 -5.90 -10.39 0.98
C ALA A 503 -6.10 -11.85 0.52
N GLN A 504 -5.04 -12.53 0.08
CA GLN A 504 -5.12 -13.89 -0.48
C GLN A 504 -4.65 -14.98 0.49
N ALA A 505 -3.84 -14.63 1.48
CA ALA A 505 -3.33 -15.57 2.47
C ALA A 505 -4.47 -16.13 3.33
N ASN A 506 -4.42 -17.43 3.58
CA ASN A 506 -5.32 -18.06 4.54
C ASN A 506 -4.71 -17.91 5.94
N TRP A 507 -4.98 -16.77 6.58
CA TRP A 507 -4.44 -16.45 7.89
C TRP A 507 -4.84 -17.46 8.97
N GLY A 508 -6.01 -18.08 8.87
CA GLY A 508 -6.44 -19.15 9.78
C GLY A 508 -5.51 -20.36 9.74
N LYS A 509 -5.16 -20.84 8.53
CA LYS A 509 -4.18 -21.92 8.35
C LYS A 509 -2.79 -21.54 8.84
N LEU A 510 -2.33 -20.32 8.49
CA LEU A 510 -1.02 -19.84 8.92
C LEU A 510 -0.94 -19.70 10.46
N ASN A 511 -2.00 -19.23 11.10
CA ASN A 511 -2.06 -19.10 12.56
C ASN A 511 -2.15 -20.46 13.27
N ALA A 512 -2.80 -21.45 12.64
CA ALA A 512 -2.81 -22.83 13.12
C ALA A 512 -1.47 -23.58 12.94
N GLY A 513 -0.41 -22.89 12.48
CA GLY A 513 0.90 -23.49 12.25
C GLY A 513 1.01 -24.32 10.97
N VAL A 514 -0.01 -24.28 10.09
CA VAL A 514 0.00 -24.97 8.80
C VAL A 514 0.77 -24.13 7.77
N LEU A 515 2.06 -23.92 8.04
CA LEU A 515 2.94 -23.10 7.20
C LEU A 515 3.40 -23.82 5.93
N SER A 516 3.40 -25.16 5.93
CA SER A 516 3.95 -25.97 4.83
C SER A 516 3.01 -26.14 3.64
N ASP A 517 1.71 -25.82 3.80
CA ASP A 517 0.69 -25.86 2.75
C ASP A 517 0.81 -24.60 1.86
N PRO A 518 1.23 -24.71 0.58
CA PRO A 518 1.35 -23.56 -0.31
C PRO A 518 0.03 -22.81 -0.52
N ALA A 519 -1.11 -23.50 -0.39
CA ALA A 519 -2.43 -22.87 -0.50
C ALA A 519 -2.73 -21.92 0.67
N ALA A 520 -1.99 -22.01 1.79
CA ALA A 520 -2.10 -21.05 2.88
C ALA A 520 -1.51 -19.67 2.53
N TRP A 521 -0.62 -19.59 1.54
CA TRP A 521 0.08 -18.37 1.13
C TRP A 521 -0.57 -17.62 -0.05
N GLY A 522 -1.74 -18.08 -0.50
CA GLY A 522 -2.46 -17.55 -1.66
C GLY A 522 -2.05 -18.21 -2.98
N SER A 523 -2.16 -17.48 -4.10
CA SER A 523 -1.76 -18.00 -5.42
C SER A 523 -0.25 -18.22 -5.51
N ALA A 524 0.19 -19.47 -5.46
CA ALA A 524 1.61 -19.83 -5.51
C ALA A 524 2.31 -19.29 -6.78
N SER A 525 1.66 -19.38 -7.94
CA SER A 525 2.22 -18.89 -9.21
C SER A 525 2.34 -17.37 -9.23
N THR A 526 1.34 -16.64 -8.74
CA THR A 526 1.34 -15.17 -8.71
C THR A 526 2.30 -14.62 -7.65
N SER A 527 2.21 -15.10 -6.42
CA SER A 527 3.03 -14.66 -5.29
C SER A 527 4.49 -15.05 -5.46
N GLY A 528 4.77 -16.28 -5.95
CA GLY A 528 6.13 -16.73 -6.26
C GLY A 528 6.75 -15.96 -7.42
N PHE A 529 5.99 -15.70 -8.50
CA PHE A 529 6.47 -14.89 -9.63
C PHE A 529 6.80 -13.45 -9.23
N LEU A 530 5.89 -12.77 -8.53
CA LEU A 530 6.11 -11.41 -8.07
C LEU A 530 7.22 -11.34 -7.04
N GLY A 531 7.31 -12.33 -6.15
CA GLY A 531 8.37 -12.43 -5.15
C GLY A 531 9.75 -12.48 -5.80
N ALA A 532 9.93 -13.30 -6.84
CA ALA A 532 11.20 -13.39 -7.57
C ALA A 532 11.61 -12.05 -8.21
N VAL A 533 10.67 -11.35 -8.85
CA VAL A 533 10.92 -10.05 -9.49
C VAL A 533 11.21 -8.95 -8.46
N ILE A 534 10.38 -8.85 -7.41
CA ILE A 534 10.55 -7.86 -6.34
C ILE A 534 11.89 -8.06 -5.64
N LEU A 535 12.28 -9.31 -5.37
CA LEU A 535 13.55 -9.63 -4.73
C LEU A 535 14.76 -9.09 -5.52
N MET A 536 14.77 -9.22 -6.85
CA MET A 536 15.84 -8.67 -7.69
C MET A 536 15.93 -7.15 -7.59
N LEU A 537 14.78 -6.47 -7.52
CA LEU A 537 14.72 -5.02 -7.37
C LEU A 537 15.18 -4.57 -5.98
N LEU A 538 14.82 -5.33 -4.92
CA LEU A 538 15.30 -5.08 -3.55
C LEU A 538 16.81 -5.30 -3.43
N LEU A 539 17.37 -6.33 -4.08
CA LEU A 539 18.81 -6.57 -4.14
C LEU A 539 19.56 -5.41 -4.82
N GLY A 540 19.03 -4.90 -5.93
CA GLY A 540 19.51 -3.67 -6.55
C GLY A 540 19.50 -2.46 -5.61
N GLY A 541 18.44 -2.32 -4.81
CA GLY A 541 18.30 -1.31 -3.77
C GLY A 541 19.37 -1.42 -2.68
N MET A 542 19.65 -2.64 -2.21
CA MET A 542 20.72 -2.91 -1.23
C MET A 542 22.09 -2.55 -1.79
N ILE A 543 22.43 -2.97 -3.02
CA ILE A 543 23.70 -2.61 -3.68
C ILE A 543 23.84 -1.08 -3.76
N ALA A 544 22.76 -0.38 -4.16
CA ALA A 544 22.73 1.08 -4.26
C ALA A 544 22.88 1.78 -2.90
N ALA A 545 22.37 1.16 -1.84
CA ALA A 545 22.42 1.67 -0.48
C ALA A 545 23.82 1.49 0.13
N VAL A 546 24.38 0.29 0.04
CA VAL A 546 25.73 -0.03 0.57
C VAL A 546 26.81 0.83 -0.07
N HIS A 547 26.75 1.01 -1.40
CA HIS A 547 27.66 1.90 -2.12
C HIS A 547 27.71 3.33 -1.53
N ARG A 548 26.58 3.81 -1.01
CA ARG A 548 26.43 5.17 -0.47
C ARG A 548 26.51 5.24 1.06
N LEU A 549 26.78 4.14 1.77
CA LEU A 549 26.89 4.15 3.23
C LEU A 549 27.93 5.17 3.71
N GLY A 550 27.61 5.81 4.84
CA GLY A 550 28.38 6.92 5.40
C GLY A 550 28.04 8.30 4.82
N ARG A 551 27.24 8.39 3.73
CA ARG A 551 26.79 9.68 3.15
C ARG A 551 25.42 10.14 3.69
N GLY A 552 25.26 10.11 5.00
CA GLY A 552 24.03 10.49 5.71
C GLY A 552 23.04 9.34 5.94
N TRP A 553 21.81 9.68 6.35
CA TRP A 553 20.82 8.70 6.82
C TRP A 553 20.10 7.92 5.70
N ARG A 554 19.98 8.49 4.49
CA ARG A 554 19.20 7.89 3.39
C ARG A 554 19.68 6.51 2.96
N PRO A 555 20.99 6.27 2.77
CA PRO A 555 21.48 4.95 2.39
C PRO A 555 21.22 3.91 3.50
N VAL A 556 21.37 4.30 4.77
CA VAL A 556 21.04 3.42 5.91
C VAL A 556 19.55 3.07 5.91
N PHE A 557 18.68 4.07 5.72
CA PHE A 557 17.24 3.86 5.62
C PHE A 557 16.86 2.99 4.44
N THR A 558 17.40 3.24 3.24
CA THR A 558 17.14 2.39 2.06
C THR A 558 17.63 0.96 2.29
N LEU A 559 18.80 0.77 2.89
CA LEU A 559 19.31 -0.55 3.22
C LEU A 559 18.38 -1.27 4.20
N ALA A 560 17.98 -0.60 5.29
CA ALA A 560 17.07 -1.14 6.28
C ALA A 560 15.73 -1.55 5.67
N VAL A 561 15.13 -0.68 4.84
CA VAL A 561 13.88 -0.95 4.14
C VAL A 561 14.04 -2.15 3.20
N CYS A 562 15.09 -2.20 2.39
CA CYS A 562 15.29 -3.32 1.46
C CYS A 562 15.54 -4.65 2.20
N VAL A 563 16.31 -4.65 3.29
CA VAL A 563 16.53 -5.83 4.13
C VAL A 563 15.23 -6.30 4.76
N VAL A 564 14.50 -5.40 5.44
CA VAL A 564 13.23 -5.72 6.11
C VAL A 564 12.20 -6.24 5.13
N LEU A 565 12.07 -5.64 3.94
CA LEU A 565 11.11 -6.08 2.92
C LEU A 565 11.53 -7.36 2.20
N SER A 566 12.82 -7.70 2.19
CA SER A 566 13.28 -8.94 1.54
C SER A 566 12.91 -10.17 2.35
N VAL A 567 12.87 -10.09 3.68
CA VAL A 567 12.50 -11.22 4.55
C VAL A 567 11.13 -11.80 4.17
N PRO A 568 10.01 -11.05 4.21
CA PRO A 568 8.70 -11.60 3.85
C PRO A 568 8.62 -11.99 2.37
N VAL A 569 9.31 -11.29 1.47
CA VAL A 569 9.36 -11.67 0.04
C VAL A 569 10.03 -13.02 -0.14
N ILE A 570 11.15 -13.27 0.54
CA ILE A 570 11.85 -14.55 0.54
C ILE A 570 10.94 -15.61 1.17
N THR A 571 10.36 -15.36 2.34
CA THR A 571 9.46 -16.30 3.00
C THR A 571 8.26 -16.69 2.13
N VAL A 572 7.62 -15.74 1.45
CA VAL A 572 6.50 -16.02 0.52
C VAL A 572 6.98 -16.78 -0.71
N LEU A 573 8.11 -16.37 -1.30
CA LEU A 573 8.73 -17.10 -2.41
C LEU A 573 9.00 -18.55 -2.01
N VAL A 574 9.48 -18.76 -0.78
CA VAL A 574 9.73 -20.07 -0.19
C VAL A 574 8.47 -20.87 0.02
N GLY A 575 7.56 -20.34 0.83
CA GLY A 575 6.30 -20.99 1.20
C GLY A 575 5.39 -21.30 0.01
N SER A 576 5.51 -20.54 -1.10
CA SER A 576 4.75 -20.80 -2.33
C SER A 576 5.10 -22.15 -2.99
N ARG A 577 6.28 -22.72 -2.71
CA ARG A 577 6.85 -23.90 -3.40
C ARG A 577 6.84 -23.79 -4.94
N TYR A 578 6.75 -22.57 -5.49
CA TYR A 578 6.70 -22.36 -6.93
C TYR A 578 8.12 -22.41 -7.52
N THR A 579 8.61 -23.62 -7.83
CA THR A 579 9.99 -23.90 -8.29
C THR A 579 10.46 -22.99 -9.41
N THR A 580 9.61 -22.68 -10.39
CA THR A 580 9.90 -21.73 -11.47
C THR A 580 10.31 -20.35 -10.94
N GLY A 581 9.67 -19.85 -9.89
CA GLY A 581 10.00 -18.57 -9.25
C GLY A 581 11.39 -18.55 -8.64
N TRP A 582 11.78 -19.64 -7.96
CA TRP A 582 13.10 -19.80 -7.38
C TRP A 582 14.21 -19.87 -8.41
N VAL A 583 14.01 -20.68 -9.47
CA VAL A 583 14.96 -20.78 -10.58
C VAL A 583 15.12 -19.42 -11.27
N GLY A 584 14.02 -18.69 -11.44
CA GLY A 584 14.04 -17.30 -11.92
C GLY A 584 14.86 -16.38 -11.02
N ALA A 585 14.61 -16.40 -9.70
CA ALA A 585 15.35 -15.59 -8.74
C ALA A 585 16.86 -15.90 -8.73
N LEU A 586 17.24 -17.18 -8.80
CA LEU A 586 18.64 -17.61 -8.89
C LEU A 586 19.30 -17.14 -10.19
N ALA A 587 18.62 -17.28 -11.33
CA ALA A 587 19.12 -16.77 -12.60
C ALA A 587 19.30 -15.24 -12.58
N GLY A 588 18.35 -14.51 -12.00
CA GLY A 588 18.46 -13.08 -11.80
C GLY A 588 19.66 -12.68 -10.94
N ALA A 589 19.87 -13.38 -9.82
CA ALA A 589 21.01 -13.14 -8.93
C ALA A 589 22.35 -13.45 -9.63
N LEU A 590 22.42 -14.53 -10.42
CA LEU A 590 23.59 -14.87 -11.22
C LEU A 590 23.92 -13.77 -12.23
N VAL A 591 22.92 -13.26 -12.96
CA VAL A 591 23.11 -12.15 -13.92
C VAL A 591 23.56 -10.87 -13.23
N ILE A 592 23.05 -10.58 -12.02
CA ILE A 592 23.55 -9.47 -11.20
C ILE A 592 25.03 -9.67 -10.86
N GLY A 593 25.44 -10.87 -10.45
CA GLY A 593 26.83 -11.19 -10.12
C GLY A 593 27.77 -11.09 -11.33
N LEU A 594 27.39 -11.68 -12.47
CA LEU A 594 28.16 -11.58 -13.71
C LEU A 594 28.24 -10.14 -14.22
N GLY A 595 27.13 -9.39 -14.14
CA GLY A 595 27.11 -7.97 -14.47
C GLY A 595 28.00 -7.15 -13.55
N ALA A 596 28.04 -7.47 -12.24
CA ALA A 596 28.92 -6.79 -11.29
C ALA A 596 30.40 -6.96 -11.65
N ILE A 597 30.79 -8.15 -12.12
CA ILE A 597 32.13 -8.43 -12.66
C ILE A 597 32.37 -7.60 -13.94
N ALA A 598 31.45 -7.71 -14.91
CA ALA A 598 31.60 -7.08 -16.22
C ALA A 598 31.69 -5.54 -16.16
N TYR A 599 30.96 -4.90 -15.24
CA TYR A 599 30.98 -3.45 -15.06
C TYR A 599 32.02 -2.95 -14.05
N GLY A 600 32.81 -3.85 -13.44
CA GLY A 600 33.87 -3.48 -12.49
C GLY A 600 33.36 -2.72 -11.27
N VAL A 601 32.38 -3.27 -10.55
CA VAL A 601 31.80 -2.61 -9.36
C VAL A 601 32.81 -2.49 -8.22
N ASP A 602 32.68 -1.45 -7.40
CA ASP A 602 33.61 -1.20 -6.30
C ASP A 602 33.44 -2.17 -5.11
N ARG A 603 34.41 -2.16 -4.18
CA ARG A 603 34.38 -3.03 -2.99
C ARG A 603 33.10 -2.89 -2.17
N ARG A 604 32.50 -1.69 -2.10
CA ARG A 604 31.26 -1.46 -1.33
C ARG A 604 30.05 -2.07 -2.04
N GLN A 605 30.00 -1.98 -3.36
CA GLN A 605 28.97 -2.61 -4.17
C GLN A 605 29.07 -4.14 -4.07
N TRP A 606 30.28 -4.71 -4.09
CA TRP A 606 30.50 -6.13 -3.82
C TRP A 606 30.02 -6.55 -2.44
N LEU A 607 30.30 -5.76 -1.40
CA LEU A 607 29.78 -6.03 -0.05
C LEU A 607 28.24 -6.01 0.00
N GLY A 608 27.59 -5.09 -0.72
CA GLY A 608 26.14 -5.04 -0.81
C GLY A 608 25.53 -6.24 -1.53
N LEU A 609 26.17 -6.69 -2.61
CA LEU A 609 25.76 -7.91 -3.33
C LEU A 609 25.96 -9.16 -2.45
N ALA A 610 27.15 -9.33 -1.88
CA ALA A 610 27.46 -10.47 -1.02
C ALA A 610 26.52 -10.52 0.20
N GLY A 611 26.29 -9.39 0.86
CA GLY A 611 25.35 -9.30 1.98
C GLY A 611 23.91 -9.66 1.58
N GLY A 612 23.45 -9.19 0.42
CA GLY A 612 22.13 -9.56 -0.10
C GLY A 612 21.99 -11.03 -0.45
N VAL A 613 23.01 -11.65 -1.04
CA VAL A 613 23.04 -13.09 -1.34
C VAL A 613 23.08 -13.91 -0.04
N VAL A 614 23.93 -13.54 0.92
CA VAL A 614 23.98 -14.20 2.23
C VAL A 614 22.63 -14.09 2.93
N MET A 615 21.98 -12.93 2.90
CA MET A 615 20.64 -12.77 3.46
C MET A 615 19.62 -13.67 2.76
N PHE A 616 19.65 -13.74 1.41
CA PHE A 616 18.80 -14.66 0.66
C PHE A 616 19.00 -16.12 1.08
N LEU A 617 20.25 -16.56 1.22
CA LEU A 617 20.57 -17.92 1.63
C LEU A 617 20.16 -18.20 3.07
N VAL A 618 20.50 -17.32 4.03
CA VAL A 618 20.19 -17.52 5.45
C VAL A 618 18.68 -17.46 5.71
N VAL A 619 18.01 -16.44 5.17
CA VAL A 619 16.55 -16.29 5.34
C VAL A 619 15.82 -17.32 4.51
N GLY A 620 16.30 -17.65 3.31
CA GLY A 620 15.70 -18.66 2.45
C GLY A 620 15.80 -20.06 3.05
N LEU A 621 16.98 -20.45 3.55
CA LEU A 621 17.18 -21.73 4.25
C LEU A 621 16.44 -21.76 5.59
N GLY A 622 16.51 -20.68 6.37
CA GLY A 622 15.77 -20.59 7.64
C GLY A 622 14.26 -20.61 7.43
N ALA A 623 13.75 -19.89 6.44
CA ALA A 623 12.34 -19.97 6.06
C ALA A 623 12.01 -21.36 5.52
N TRP A 624 12.89 -22.01 4.75
CA TRP A 624 12.65 -23.38 4.30
C TRP A 624 12.52 -24.33 5.49
N GLU A 625 13.48 -24.32 6.41
CA GLU A 625 13.42 -25.15 7.62
C GLU A 625 12.19 -24.83 8.48
N VAL A 626 11.83 -23.57 8.68
CA VAL A 626 10.71 -23.19 9.56
C VAL A 626 9.33 -23.32 8.89
N VAL A 627 9.24 -23.02 7.59
CA VAL A 627 7.97 -22.96 6.83
C VAL A 627 7.66 -24.30 6.17
N ILE A 628 8.67 -25.03 5.69
CA ILE A 628 8.52 -26.24 4.87
C ILE A 628 8.79 -27.53 5.67
N THR A 629 9.07 -27.44 6.98
CA THR A 629 9.19 -28.61 7.87
C THR A 629 8.05 -29.61 7.66
N GLY A 630 8.41 -30.84 7.27
CA GLY A 630 7.50 -31.95 7.04
C GLY A 630 7.56 -32.59 5.65
N SER A 631 8.23 -32.00 4.65
CA SER A 631 8.31 -32.57 3.28
C SER A 631 9.63 -33.27 2.91
N GLY A 632 10.52 -33.51 3.87
CA GLY A 632 11.82 -34.14 3.61
C GLY A 632 12.96 -33.15 3.35
N PRO A 633 14.18 -33.65 3.10
CA PRO A 633 15.34 -32.82 2.78
C PRO A 633 15.09 -31.93 1.55
N TRP A 634 15.46 -30.64 1.62
CA TRP A 634 15.42 -29.72 0.47
C TRP A 634 16.13 -30.26 -0.79
N ARG A 635 17.07 -31.19 -0.58
CA ARG A 635 17.82 -31.86 -1.63
C ARG A 635 16.90 -32.65 -2.55
N ASP A 636 15.87 -33.29 -2.02
CA ASP A 636 14.98 -34.15 -2.81
C ASP A 636 14.07 -33.29 -3.69
N ASP A 637 13.49 -32.20 -3.13
CA ASP A 637 12.72 -31.20 -3.88
C ASP A 637 13.51 -30.51 -5.01
N LEU A 638 14.85 -30.52 -4.96
CA LEU A 638 15.74 -29.99 -6.01
C LEU A 638 16.29 -31.09 -6.93
N ALA A 639 16.57 -32.28 -6.40
CA ALA A 639 17.18 -33.39 -7.12
C ALA A 639 16.15 -34.15 -7.97
N GLU A 640 14.94 -34.38 -7.45
CA GLU A 640 13.89 -35.14 -8.14
C GLU A 640 13.52 -34.50 -9.49
N PRO A 641 13.30 -33.17 -9.61
CA PRO A 641 13.07 -32.55 -10.93
C PRO A 641 14.23 -32.74 -11.90
N ILE A 642 15.49 -32.65 -11.42
CA ILE A 642 16.68 -32.79 -12.27
C ILE A 642 16.85 -34.25 -12.72
N GLN A 643 16.66 -35.20 -11.80
CA GLN A 643 16.70 -36.62 -12.09
C GLN A 643 15.57 -37.02 -13.03
N ALA A 644 14.35 -36.50 -12.82
CA ALA A 644 13.23 -36.71 -13.71
C ALA A 644 13.54 -36.17 -15.11
N ALA A 645 14.18 -35.00 -15.22
CA ALA A 645 14.64 -34.49 -16.50
C ALA A 645 15.68 -35.41 -17.15
N ALA A 646 16.66 -35.89 -16.39
CA ALA A 646 17.69 -36.81 -16.89
C ALA A 646 17.08 -38.14 -17.36
N LEU A 647 16.16 -38.72 -16.60
CA LEU A 647 15.40 -39.93 -16.97
C LEU A 647 14.58 -39.70 -18.24
N TYR A 648 13.93 -38.55 -18.36
CA TYR A 648 13.15 -38.19 -19.55
C TYR A 648 14.04 -38.14 -20.79
N PHE A 649 15.19 -37.45 -20.70
CA PHE A 649 16.16 -37.38 -21.79
C PHE A 649 16.88 -38.72 -22.05
N GLY A 650 16.94 -39.59 -21.04
CA GLY A 650 17.42 -40.97 -21.15
C GLY A 650 16.42 -41.94 -21.79
N GLY A 651 15.22 -41.48 -22.14
CA GLY A 651 14.16 -42.30 -22.74
C GLY A 651 13.25 -43.00 -21.74
N GLU A 652 13.49 -42.85 -20.44
CA GLU A 652 12.70 -43.46 -19.37
C GLU A 652 11.54 -42.54 -18.93
N VAL A 653 10.66 -42.19 -19.88
CA VAL A 653 9.62 -41.17 -19.71
C VAL A 653 8.63 -41.49 -18.58
N GLU A 654 8.22 -42.74 -18.41
CA GLU A 654 7.30 -43.13 -17.34
C GLU A 654 7.96 -43.06 -15.96
N GLN A 655 9.24 -43.41 -15.84
CA GLN A 655 9.99 -43.25 -14.59
C GLN A 655 10.21 -41.78 -14.25
N ALA A 656 10.53 -40.96 -15.25
CA ALA A 656 10.62 -39.51 -15.09
C ALA A 656 9.33 -38.89 -14.55
N ARG A 657 8.18 -39.31 -15.09
CA ARG A 657 6.86 -38.85 -14.61
C ARG A 657 6.49 -39.40 -13.23
N ALA A 658 6.92 -40.61 -12.91
CA ALA A 658 6.73 -41.17 -11.57
C ALA A 658 7.56 -40.42 -10.53
N LEU A 659 8.79 -40.01 -10.88
CA LEU A 659 9.71 -39.30 -10.01
C LEU A 659 9.31 -37.84 -9.78
N ASP A 660 9.11 -37.05 -10.84
CA ASP A 660 8.50 -35.72 -10.74
C ASP A 660 7.48 -35.53 -11.89
N PRO A 661 6.18 -35.70 -11.60
CA PRO A 661 5.12 -35.51 -12.59
C PRO A 661 5.15 -34.12 -13.24
N SER A 662 5.63 -33.11 -12.52
CA SER A 662 5.64 -31.72 -13.00
C SER A 662 6.71 -31.51 -14.08
N THR A 663 7.92 -32.02 -13.88
CA THR A 663 9.01 -31.93 -14.85
C THR A 663 8.78 -32.84 -16.04
N GLY A 664 8.40 -34.11 -15.80
CA GLY A 664 8.08 -35.05 -16.89
C GLY A 664 6.99 -34.51 -17.82
N ARG A 665 5.95 -33.86 -17.28
CA ARG A 665 4.90 -33.22 -18.07
C ARG A 665 5.40 -32.00 -18.83
N ARG A 666 6.24 -31.15 -18.24
CA ARG A 666 6.82 -29.97 -18.92
C ARG A 666 7.71 -30.37 -20.09
N LEU A 667 8.54 -31.40 -19.92
CA LEU A 667 9.42 -31.88 -20.99
C LEU A 667 8.65 -32.49 -22.14
N GLN A 668 7.56 -33.21 -21.85
CA GLN A 668 6.66 -33.68 -22.89
C GLN A 668 6.00 -32.55 -23.69
N LEU A 669 5.58 -31.47 -23.02
CA LEU A 669 5.05 -30.29 -23.71
C LEU A 669 6.11 -29.64 -24.60
N TRP A 670 7.35 -29.56 -24.14
CA TRP A 670 8.47 -29.05 -24.94
C TRP A 670 8.77 -29.94 -26.15
N GLN A 671 8.74 -31.26 -25.98
CA GLN A 671 8.89 -32.21 -27.07
C GLN A 671 7.76 -32.05 -28.10
N GLY A 672 6.51 -32.01 -27.67
CA GLY A 672 5.38 -31.79 -28.57
C GLY A 672 5.44 -30.43 -29.28
N ALA A 673 5.89 -29.39 -28.59
CA ALA A 673 6.15 -28.08 -29.23
C ALA A 673 7.25 -28.18 -30.28
N ALA A 674 8.35 -28.90 -30.02
CA ALA A 674 9.44 -29.09 -30.97
C ALA A 674 8.98 -29.83 -32.24
N GLU A 675 8.18 -30.89 -32.07
CA GLU A 675 7.56 -31.64 -33.18
C GLU A 675 6.67 -30.71 -34.04
N ARG A 676 5.80 -29.91 -33.39
CA ARG A 676 4.94 -28.93 -34.08
C ARG A 676 5.72 -27.82 -34.80
N ILE A 677 6.83 -27.38 -34.22
CA ILE A 677 7.72 -26.40 -34.86
C ILE A 677 8.36 -27.03 -36.10
N ALA A 678 8.79 -28.29 -36.03
CA ALA A 678 9.39 -29.00 -37.15
C ALA A 678 8.44 -29.15 -38.34
N GLU A 679 7.12 -29.28 -38.10
CA GLU A 679 6.10 -29.32 -39.17
C GLU A 679 6.02 -28.00 -39.97
N ARG A 680 6.20 -26.84 -39.32
CA ARG A 680 6.12 -25.51 -39.95
C ARG A 680 7.14 -24.52 -39.36
N PRO A 681 8.45 -24.70 -39.64
CA PRO A 681 9.50 -24.04 -38.88
C PRO A 681 9.58 -22.54 -39.13
N VAL A 682 9.34 -22.08 -40.36
CA VAL A 682 9.55 -20.67 -40.72
C VAL A 682 8.46 -19.76 -40.17
N PHE A 683 7.18 -20.09 -40.45
CA PHE A 683 6.04 -19.20 -40.20
C PHE A 683 5.10 -19.67 -39.09
N GLY A 684 5.33 -20.87 -38.54
CA GLY A 684 4.45 -21.47 -37.55
C GLY A 684 3.02 -21.69 -38.04
N TRP A 685 2.13 -21.94 -37.09
CA TRP A 685 0.74 -22.32 -37.35
C TRP A 685 -0.24 -21.15 -37.39
N ALA A 686 0.22 -19.93 -37.11
CA ALA A 686 -0.59 -18.71 -36.98
C ALA A 686 -1.73 -18.81 -35.95
N ARG A 687 -1.68 -19.83 -35.09
CA ARG A 687 -2.63 -20.11 -34.02
C ARG A 687 -1.81 -20.61 -32.83
N MET A 688 -2.15 -20.20 -31.61
CA MET A 688 -1.75 -21.01 -30.46
C MET A 688 -2.51 -22.34 -30.58
N SER A 689 -1.81 -23.46 -30.37
CA SER A 689 -2.39 -24.81 -30.49
C SER A 689 -3.76 -24.92 -29.77
N PRO A 690 -4.73 -25.68 -30.32
CA PRO A 690 -6.08 -25.76 -29.76
C PRO A 690 -6.10 -26.25 -28.30
N ARG A 691 -7.11 -25.78 -27.57
CA ARG A 691 -7.44 -26.08 -26.16
C ARG A 691 -7.94 -27.52 -25.92
N GLN A 692 -8.05 -28.35 -26.95
CA GLN A 692 -8.57 -29.71 -26.85
C GLN A 692 -7.56 -30.70 -27.40
N PHE A 693 -6.92 -31.43 -26.48
CA PHE A 693 -6.44 -32.78 -26.75
C PHE A 693 -7.42 -33.72 -26.06
N ASP A 694 -8.11 -34.59 -26.81
CA ASP A 694 -8.79 -35.74 -26.23
C ASP A 694 -7.75 -36.81 -25.87
N GLY A 695 -7.71 -37.18 -24.58
CA GLY A 695 -6.77 -38.11 -23.97
C GLY A 695 -6.62 -37.85 -22.46
N PRO A 696 -5.91 -38.68 -21.68
CA PRO A 696 -5.70 -38.45 -20.23
C PRO A 696 -4.93 -37.15 -19.89
N LEU A 697 -4.50 -36.42 -20.92
CA LEU A 697 -3.85 -35.10 -20.86
C LEU A 697 -4.84 -33.93 -21.05
N SER A 698 -6.13 -34.19 -21.25
CA SER A 698 -7.21 -33.20 -21.44
C SER A 698 -7.49 -32.34 -20.20
N ALA A 699 -7.03 -32.76 -19.02
CA ALA A 699 -7.12 -31.99 -17.78
C ALA A 699 -6.14 -30.79 -17.72
N PHE A 700 -5.18 -30.68 -18.64
CA PHE A 700 -4.16 -29.63 -18.64
C PHE A 700 -4.43 -28.58 -19.72
N ARG A 701 -4.98 -27.44 -19.29
CA ARG A 701 -5.07 -26.23 -20.12
C ARG A 701 -3.66 -25.72 -20.43
N GLU A 702 -3.38 -25.56 -21.72
CA GLU A 702 -2.44 -24.58 -22.34
C GLU A 702 -0.91 -24.89 -22.32
N TYR A 703 -0.25 -24.54 -23.44
CA TYR A 703 1.22 -24.58 -23.60
C TYR A 703 1.86 -23.53 -22.68
N ASN A 704 2.44 -23.97 -21.56
CA ASN A 704 2.84 -23.09 -20.44
C ASN A 704 4.16 -22.31 -20.63
N THR A 705 4.74 -22.21 -21.83
CA THR A 705 5.95 -21.40 -22.07
C THR A 705 5.74 -20.40 -23.19
N LEU A 706 6.14 -19.14 -22.97
CA LEU A 706 5.98 -18.07 -23.96
C LEU A 706 6.78 -18.37 -25.21
N TYR A 707 7.98 -18.92 -25.05
CA TYR A 707 8.85 -19.25 -26.16
C TYR A 707 8.26 -20.39 -27.00
N GLY A 708 7.70 -21.42 -26.36
CA GLY A 708 6.98 -22.48 -27.07
C GLY A 708 5.78 -21.93 -27.83
N ALA A 709 4.98 -21.07 -27.19
CA ALA A 709 3.81 -20.45 -27.82
C ALA A 709 4.18 -19.56 -29.02
N VAL A 710 5.23 -18.74 -28.90
CA VAL A 710 5.72 -17.88 -30.00
C VAL A 710 6.30 -18.74 -31.14
N ALA A 711 7.09 -19.77 -30.82
CA ALA A 711 7.72 -20.63 -31.81
C ALA A 711 6.69 -21.47 -32.58
N VAL A 712 5.75 -22.13 -31.89
CA VAL A 712 4.69 -22.92 -32.54
C VAL A 712 3.74 -22.01 -33.33
N GLY A 713 3.34 -20.88 -32.74
CA GLY A 713 2.39 -19.96 -33.36
C GLY A 713 2.96 -19.20 -34.56
N PHE A 714 4.20 -18.73 -34.47
CA PHE A 714 4.75 -17.72 -35.38
C PHE A 714 6.07 -18.12 -36.03
N GLY A 715 6.57 -19.32 -35.74
CA GLY A 715 7.79 -19.89 -36.31
C GLY A 715 9.07 -19.16 -35.91
N LEU A 716 10.16 -19.51 -36.59
CA LEU A 716 11.48 -18.91 -36.42
C LEU A 716 11.47 -17.40 -36.70
N VAL A 717 10.63 -16.92 -37.61
CA VAL A 717 10.49 -15.48 -37.87
C VAL A 717 9.93 -14.75 -36.64
N GLY A 718 8.88 -15.29 -36.03
CA GLY A 718 8.30 -14.73 -34.80
C GLY A 718 9.28 -14.76 -33.64
N MET A 719 10.01 -15.87 -33.49
CA MET A 719 11.07 -16.00 -32.48
C MET A 719 12.22 -15.02 -32.70
N ALA A 720 12.67 -14.81 -33.94
CA ALA A 720 13.73 -13.87 -34.26
C ALA A 720 13.30 -12.42 -33.97
N LEU A 721 12.08 -12.04 -34.33
CA LEU A 721 11.52 -10.72 -34.02
C LEU A 721 11.36 -10.52 -32.51
N PHE A 722 10.85 -11.53 -31.80
CA PHE A 722 10.72 -11.49 -30.34
C PHE A 722 12.10 -11.36 -29.67
N ALA A 723 13.08 -12.16 -30.09
CA ALA A 723 14.45 -12.08 -29.60
C ALA A 723 15.08 -10.70 -29.89
N ALA A 724 14.86 -10.14 -31.09
CA ALA A 724 15.36 -8.81 -31.44
C ALA A 724 14.79 -7.71 -30.54
N VAL A 725 13.49 -7.79 -30.17
CA VAL A 725 12.88 -6.87 -29.21
C VAL A 725 13.51 -7.03 -27.82
N VAL A 726 13.63 -8.27 -27.32
CA VAL A 726 14.23 -8.56 -26.00
C VAL A 726 15.68 -8.10 -25.93
N VAL A 727 16.50 -8.48 -26.89
CA VAL A 727 17.91 -8.08 -26.98
C VAL A 727 18.03 -6.56 -27.12
N GLY A 728 17.19 -5.94 -27.95
CA GLY A 728 17.16 -4.50 -28.11
C GLY A 728 16.86 -3.75 -26.81
N VAL A 729 15.98 -4.29 -25.96
CA VAL A 729 15.65 -3.77 -24.63
C VAL A 729 16.83 -3.95 -23.67
N LEU A 730 17.38 -5.16 -23.57
CA LEU A 730 18.53 -5.46 -22.70
C LEU A 730 19.76 -4.62 -23.07
N TYR A 731 19.98 -4.41 -24.36
CA TYR A 731 21.07 -3.58 -24.87
C TYR A 731 20.99 -2.14 -24.35
N GLN A 732 19.80 -1.56 -24.16
CA GLN A 732 19.68 -0.20 -23.61
C GLN A 732 20.24 -0.11 -22.19
N PHE A 733 19.99 -1.12 -21.35
CA PHE A 733 20.51 -1.17 -20.00
C PHE A 733 22.05 -1.24 -20.00
N ILE A 734 22.61 -2.06 -20.91
CA ILE A 734 24.07 -2.21 -21.05
C ILE A 734 24.71 -0.88 -21.44
N VAL A 735 24.17 -0.19 -22.45
CA VAL A 735 24.70 1.10 -22.91
C VAL A 735 24.60 2.15 -21.80
N LEU A 736 23.49 2.24 -21.08
CA LEU A 736 23.33 3.23 -20.02
C LEU A 736 24.25 3.00 -18.81
N ALA A 737 24.60 1.75 -18.52
CA ALA A 737 25.64 1.44 -17.53
C ALA A 737 27.02 1.88 -18.03
N ARG A 738 27.37 1.52 -19.28
CA ARG A 738 28.64 1.91 -19.91
C ARG A 738 28.83 3.43 -19.91
N ASP A 739 27.78 4.16 -20.31
CA ASP A 739 27.79 5.62 -20.42
C ASP A 739 27.56 6.31 -19.05
N ARG A 740 27.41 5.53 -17.96
CA ARG A 740 27.16 5.99 -16.58
C ARG A 740 25.96 6.94 -16.43
N ILE A 741 24.98 6.83 -17.32
CA ILE A 741 23.73 7.60 -17.26
C ILE A 741 22.85 7.04 -16.14
N TRP A 742 22.83 5.72 -15.98
CA TRP A 742 22.15 5.04 -14.88
C TRP A 742 23.17 4.57 -13.84
N PRO A 743 22.85 4.63 -12.54
CA PRO A 743 23.73 4.03 -11.54
C PRO A 743 23.77 2.52 -11.79
N THR A 744 24.97 1.95 -11.76
CA THR A 744 25.21 0.53 -12.06
C THR A 744 24.30 -0.39 -11.25
N SER A 745 24.01 -0.06 -9.99
CA SER A 745 23.09 -0.81 -9.13
C SER A 745 21.67 -0.97 -9.70
N TRP A 746 21.13 0.06 -10.36
CA TRP A 746 19.81 0.01 -10.98
C TRP A 746 19.84 -0.82 -12.26
N VAL A 747 20.92 -0.69 -13.04
CA VAL A 747 21.10 -1.50 -14.25
C VAL A 747 21.17 -2.97 -13.89
N LEU A 748 21.98 -3.33 -12.88
CA LEU A 748 22.06 -4.70 -12.39
C LEU A 748 20.70 -5.21 -11.91
N ALA A 749 19.95 -4.41 -11.15
CA ALA A 749 18.60 -4.77 -10.71
C ALA A 749 17.66 -5.09 -11.88
N MET A 750 17.67 -4.25 -12.91
CA MET A 750 16.81 -4.44 -14.09
C MET A 750 17.25 -5.63 -14.94
N LEU A 751 18.56 -5.84 -15.10
CA LEU A 751 19.09 -7.02 -15.79
C LEU A 751 18.73 -8.29 -15.03
N GLY A 752 18.86 -8.31 -13.70
CA GLY A 752 18.47 -9.44 -12.86
C GLY A 752 16.96 -9.72 -12.92
N ALA A 753 16.12 -8.68 -12.80
CA ALA A 753 14.67 -8.83 -12.91
C ALA A 753 14.23 -9.33 -14.30
N ASN A 754 14.83 -8.81 -15.38
CA ASN A 754 14.56 -9.30 -16.73
C ASN A 754 15.06 -10.74 -16.91
N ALA A 755 16.24 -11.09 -16.42
CA ALA A 755 16.75 -12.46 -16.49
C ALA A 755 15.86 -13.45 -15.74
N ALA A 756 15.39 -13.09 -14.54
CA ALA A 756 14.43 -13.88 -13.80
C ALA A 756 13.16 -14.15 -14.63
N VAL A 757 12.54 -13.09 -15.16
CA VAL A 757 11.34 -13.24 -16.00
C VAL A 757 11.63 -14.05 -17.27
N LEU A 758 12.73 -13.80 -17.98
CA LEU A 758 13.09 -14.52 -19.22
C LEU A 758 13.31 -16.01 -19.00
N VAL A 759 13.93 -16.41 -17.89
CA VAL A 759 14.07 -17.83 -17.55
C VAL A 759 12.70 -18.44 -17.23
N MET A 760 11.90 -17.76 -16.42
CA MET A 760 10.57 -18.22 -16.07
C MET A 760 9.64 -18.34 -17.30
N LEU A 761 9.77 -17.44 -18.28
CA LEU A 761 9.02 -17.46 -19.55
C LEU A 761 9.34 -18.70 -20.39
N GLY A 762 10.54 -19.24 -20.26
CA GLY A 762 10.95 -20.51 -20.86
C GLY A 762 10.53 -21.75 -20.07
N LEU A 763 10.19 -21.62 -18.79
CA LEU A 763 9.89 -22.78 -17.95
C LEU A 763 8.39 -23.03 -17.80
N ALA A 764 7.63 -22.04 -17.32
CA ALA A 764 6.22 -22.27 -16.95
C ALA A 764 5.38 -21.00 -16.66
N ILE A 765 5.70 -19.84 -17.23
CA ILE A 765 4.84 -18.65 -17.01
C ILE A 765 3.54 -18.80 -17.80
N GLN A 766 2.42 -18.72 -17.07
CA GLN A 766 1.09 -18.54 -17.64
C GLN A 766 0.97 -17.12 -18.19
N ILE A 767 1.10 -16.94 -19.51
CA ILE A 767 0.86 -15.64 -20.17
C ILE A 767 -0.64 -15.30 -20.15
N ASP A 768 -1.49 -16.27 -19.85
CA ASP A 768 -2.91 -16.03 -19.62
C ASP A 768 -3.15 -15.25 -18.33
N ASP A 769 -2.23 -15.37 -17.36
CA ASP A 769 -2.25 -14.54 -16.17
C ASP A 769 -1.97 -13.07 -16.53
N THR A 770 -2.80 -12.20 -15.97
CA THR A 770 -2.77 -10.77 -16.28
C THR A 770 -1.62 -10.07 -15.55
N SER A 771 -1.27 -10.54 -14.34
CA SER A 771 -0.14 -10.01 -13.57
C SER A 771 1.18 -10.30 -14.28
N SER A 772 1.35 -11.54 -14.76
CA SER A 772 2.51 -11.96 -15.55
C SER A 772 2.74 -11.11 -16.80
N ARG A 773 1.70 -10.91 -17.64
CA ARG A 773 1.78 -10.04 -18.83
C ARG A 773 2.19 -8.61 -18.50
N THR A 774 1.67 -8.08 -17.40
CA THR A 774 1.88 -6.68 -17.04
C THR A 774 3.28 -6.45 -16.48
N VAL A 775 3.83 -7.40 -15.73
CA VAL A 775 5.24 -7.34 -15.34
C VAL A 775 6.15 -7.32 -16.57
N ILE A 776 5.86 -8.13 -17.59
CA ILE A 776 6.61 -8.12 -18.86
C ILE A 776 6.53 -6.72 -19.50
N VAL A 777 5.32 -6.15 -19.61
CA VAL A 777 5.11 -4.80 -20.14
C VAL A 777 5.90 -3.75 -19.35
N LEU A 778 5.91 -3.82 -18.02
CA LEU A 778 6.62 -2.85 -17.17
C LEU A 778 8.14 -2.99 -17.25
N LEU A 779 8.68 -4.21 -17.30
CA LEU A 779 10.11 -4.45 -17.48
C LEU A 779 10.59 -4.02 -18.87
N MET A 780 9.82 -4.30 -19.92
CA MET A 780 10.07 -3.78 -21.26
C MET A 780 9.97 -2.24 -21.27
N ALA A 781 9.00 -1.66 -20.58
CA ALA A 781 8.82 -0.21 -20.48
C ALA A 781 10.02 0.46 -19.79
N ALA A 782 10.66 -0.19 -18.81
CA ALA A 782 11.90 0.30 -18.22
C ALA A 782 13.05 0.37 -19.26
N GLY A 783 13.16 -0.63 -20.15
CA GLY A 783 14.13 -0.62 -21.25
C GLY A 783 13.81 0.41 -22.34
N VAL A 784 12.54 0.61 -22.63
CA VAL A 784 12.07 1.69 -23.51
C VAL A 784 12.37 3.06 -22.89
N ALA A 785 12.14 3.23 -21.59
CA ALA A 785 12.46 4.46 -20.88
C ALA A 785 13.95 4.78 -20.98
N ALA A 786 14.78 3.75 -20.84
CA ALA A 786 16.21 3.80 -21.08
C ALA A 786 16.56 4.28 -22.52
N ALA A 787 15.88 3.75 -23.54
CA ALA A 787 16.06 4.17 -24.93
C ALA A 787 15.69 5.65 -25.16
N PHE A 788 14.55 6.11 -24.64
CA PHE A 788 14.13 7.51 -24.74
C PHE A 788 15.11 8.44 -24.04
N GLN A 789 15.57 8.09 -22.84
CA GLN A 789 16.53 8.90 -22.10
C GLN A 789 17.84 9.05 -22.88
N ARG A 790 18.39 7.95 -23.40
CA ARG A 790 19.59 8.01 -24.23
C ARG A 790 19.39 8.93 -25.44
N GLN A 791 18.25 8.80 -26.11
CA GLN A 791 17.93 9.61 -27.28
C GLN A 791 17.79 11.11 -26.94
N TRP A 792 17.18 11.45 -25.82
CA TRP A 792 17.05 12.84 -25.37
C TRP A 792 18.41 13.44 -25.01
N ILE A 793 19.29 12.68 -24.34
CA ILE A 793 20.65 13.12 -24.03
C ILE A 793 21.47 13.42 -25.28
N GLN A 794 21.30 12.65 -26.36
CA GLN A 794 22.01 12.88 -27.61
C GLN A 794 21.54 14.13 -28.38
N ARG A 795 20.43 14.77 -27.95
CA ARG A 795 19.91 16.01 -28.57
C ARG A 795 20.38 17.27 -27.86
N ASP A 796 20.70 17.17 -26.57
CA ASP A 796 21.21 18.25 -25.73
C ASP A 796 22.74 18.33 -25.85
#